data_AF-A0A8S2R6P6-F1
#
_entry.id   AF-A0A8S2R6P6-F1
#
_cell.length_a   1.000
_cell.length_b   1.000
_cell.length_c   1.000
_cell.angle_alpha   90.00
_cell.angle_beta   90.00
_cell.angle_gamma   90.00
#
_symmetry.space_group_name_H-M   'P 1'
#
loop_
_entity.id
_entity.type
_entity.pdbx_description
1 polymer ?
#
loop_
_entity_poly.entity_id
_entity_poly.type
_entity_poly.pdbx_seq_one_letter_code
_entity_poly.pdbx_strand_id
1 'polypeptide(L)'
;MPKIAKAKTDALKAEAQDATVKLETKPEATLDFVDSLTFLDEIQERIDPLEQEAEVVRQMYELIEQYKVPCPPEDIVSYSSLTTTLNGCRNAMDKSLTERDAYVTKFVTLLDKDIEILTQEVRQIKQDSQNPLLLDPSADKDKVKLLLDDYLKKIDLQQRTSTEYRLYQKNFKVEVTKFDELEEVYGELKLKELLWNSLNEWDTMLEEFQTMDFNKLDHEQLTGIVNKYGKNVYQLERGLPPNQSVPILKEKVESLRSKLPTITNLRNPNLRRRHWDVIEDLIKFHPTVEEPLSLGKLIDINAFQHEERVQEISGQASSEASLEGILKRVEDSWKSVEFPIVPYKDYKDVYILGGTDDIIQLLDDANINIATIASSRHVGPIRSRVEEWQANLDLFGKTLDAWSKCQKTWQYLESIFGAPDIQRQLPAEAKMFNQVDKTFKDVMRKTNKIPLAIKAGTQPGYLELFQTNNALLDQIQHALASYLETKRSNFPRFYFLSDEELLEILSQTRNPMAVQPHLRKCFEGINRLEFASKGGEDMEMTVTVAPEIRAMLSPEGERVEVLKVKATGNVEDWLKQVEKNMVTAVRTCIKKAKDDFEKSVREEWLIRHAHQSVLTVSQTYWCVALTQTLTSDESIRQATLEDFEKKSYLDLNKLAALVRQELPQLVRDVCRALITIDVHARDIVSEMVQIKNASIASFEWLKQLRYYFEQDLTVIRMANSQYIYGYEYLGASDRLVITPLTDRCYLCLMGALQLDLGGAPAGPAGTGKTETTKDLAKALAKQCVVFNCSDQVDYKMMGRFFSGLAQSGAWACFDEFNRINIEVLSVIAQQLITIRDAKAAKLSTFMFEGREIRLISTCAVFITMNPGYAGRTELPDNLKALFRPQSMMVPDYRLIAEVILYSEGFENSKVLARKMVQMYKLCSEQLSQQDHYDFGMRAVKSVLVMAGVLKRESPNIDEDLVLIRALRDSNLPKFLTDDAILFKAIIQDLFPNVLLPEHDYGELRRTIIEMQIRRGLQTDESQLRKVIQFYETMLIRHGVMLVGPTLGGKTTVYRILADSLTDLHAKGVPYHFYQPVHTYVLNPKSITAGELYGEFNKTTMEWKDGLMGSSVRQCVNDQSRDHHWIICDGIFY
;
A
#
# COMPACT_ATOMS: atom_id res chain seq x y z
N MET A 1 9.44 0.57 -69.75
CA MET A 1 8.24 -0.27 -69.94
C MET A 1 8.30 -1.09 -71.24
N PRO A 2 8.52 -0.53 -72.45
CA PRO A 2 8.52 -1.31 -73.69
C PRO A 2 9.55 -2.45 -73.73
N LYS A 3 10.79 -2.18 -73.29
CA LYS A 3 11.83 -3.22 -73.18
C LYS A 3 11.47 -4.37 -72.25
N ILE A 4 10.70 -4.09 -71.19
CA ILE A 4 10.28 -5.10 -70.21
C ILE A 4 9.13 -5.93 -70.80
N ALA A 5 8.17 -5.28 -71.46
CA ALA A 5 7.07 -5.96 -72.14
C ALA A 5 7.59 -6.90 -73.23
N LYS A 6 8.55 -6.46 -74.06
CA LYS A 6 9.22 -7.29 -75.06
C LYS A 6 9.92 -8.51 -74.44
N ALA A 7 10.77 -8.29 -73.45
CA ALA A 7 11.52 -9.37 -72.80
C ALA A 7 10.58 -10.45 -72.22
N LYS A 8 9.44 -10.04 -71.66
CA LYS A 8 8.42 -10.97 -71.17
C LYS A 8 7.68 -11.69 -72.30
N THR A 9 7.31 -11.00 -73.39
CA THR A 9 6.70 -11.64 -74.57
C THR A 9 7.59 -12.73 -75.15
N ASP A 10 8.87 -12.43 -75.35
CA ASP A 10 9.81 -13.35 -76.00
C ASP A 10 10.10 -14.57 -75.10
N ALA A 11 10.20 -14.35 -73.78
CA ALA A 11 10.36 -15.44 -72.81
C ALA A 11 9.16 -16.39 -72.78
N LEU A 12 7.94 -15.85 -72.68
CA LEU A 12 6.72 -16.66 -72.66
C LEU A 12 6.53 -17.46 -73.97
N LYS A 13 6.89 -16.85 -75.10
CA LYS A 13 6.79 -17.51 -76.40
C LYS A 13 7.80 -18.66 -76.55
N ALA A 14 9.03 -18.46 -76.08
CA ALA A 14 10.06 -19.49 -76.11
C ALA A 14 9.69 -20.69 -75.20
N GLU A 15 9.18 -20.42 -74.00
CA GLU A 15 8.72 -21.45 -73.07
C GLU A 15 7.56 -22.28 -73.66
N ALA A 16 6.56 -21.63 -74.26
CA ALA A 16 5.45 -22.31 -74.90
C ALA A 16 5.86 -23.16 -76.14
N GLN A 17 6.84 -22.68 -76.92
CA GLN A 17 7.34 -23.43 -78.08
C GLN A 17 8.15 -24.66 -77.68
N ASP A 18 9.05 -24.54 -76.69
CA ASP A 18 9.83 -25.67 -76.19
C ASP A 18 8.93 -26.75 -75.58
N ALA A 19 7.91 -26.34 -74.83
CA ALA A 19 6.92 -27.25 -74.27
C ALA A 19 6.14 -28.00 -75.36
N THR A 20 5.73 -27.31 -76.43
CA THR A 20 5.02 -27.93 -77.55
C THR A 20 5.87 -29.03 -78.23
N VAL A 21 7.16 -28.76 -78.48
CA VAL A 21 8.07 -29.72 -79.14
C VAL A 21 8.28 -30.97 -78.28
N LYS A 22 8.46 -30.80 -76.97
CA LYS A 22 8.63 -31.92 -76.04
C LYS A 22 7.37 -32.78 -75.95
N LEU A 23 6.19 -32.18 -75.94
CA LEU A 23 4.91 -32.89 -75.89
C LEU A 23 4.60 -33.71 -77.15
N GLU A 24 5.12 -33.31 -78.32
CA GLU A 24 4.93 -34.02 -79.59
C GLU A 24 5.93 -35.18 -79.82
N THR A 25 6.97 -35.29 -78.99
CA THR A 25 8.01 -36.32 -79.13
C THR A 25 7.54 -37.65 -78.54
N LYS A 26 7.56 -38.73 -79.34
CA LYS A 26 7.08 -40.06 -78.91
C LYS A 26 8.20 -40.87 -78.21
N PRO A 27 7.94 -41.45 -77.02
CA PRO A 27 8.95 -42.20 -76.28
C PRO A 27 9.11 -43.66 -76.77
N GLU A 28 10.36 -44.12 -76.88
CA GLU A 28 10.70 -45.50 -77.30
C GLU A 28 11.13 -46.41 -76.14
N ALA A 29 11.79 -45.86 -75.11
CA ALA A 29 12.21 -46.60 -73.93
C ALA A 29 11.35 -46.30 -72.68
N THR A 30 11.38 -47.20 -71.70
CA THR A 30 10.63 -47.08 -70.43
C THR A 30 11.00 -45.81 -69.66
N LEU A 31 12.27 -45.41 -69.69
CA LEU A 31 12.78 -44.17 -69.10
C LEU A 31 12.27 -42.93 -69.83
N ASP A 32 12.36 -42.90 -71.16
CA ASP A 32 11.85 -41.79 -71.97
C ASP A 32 10.33 -41.60 -71.78
N PHE A 33 9.60 -42.69 -71.56
CA PHE A 33 8.17 -42.63 -71.28
C PHE A 33 7.89 -42.05 -69.90
N VAL A 34 8.65 -42.42 -68.87
CA VAL A 34 8.54 -41.83 -67.52
C VAL A 34 8.82 -40.33 -67.57
N ASP A 35 9.89 -39.90 -68.24
CA ASP A 35 10.26 -38.49 -68.34
C ASP A 35 9.18 -37.70 -69.09
N SER A 36 8.60 -38.28 -70.16
CA SER A 36 7.49 -37.67 -70.90
C SER A 36 6.22 -37.52 -70.05
N LEU A 37 5.93 -38.46 -69.15
CA LEU A 37 4.78 -38.42 -68.24
C LEU A 37 4.95 -37.36 -67.16
N THR A 38 6.14 -37.27 -66.55
CA THR A 38 6.43 -36.21 -65.58
C THR A 38 6.35 -34.83 -66.22
N PHE A 39 6.87 -34.66 -67.43
CA PHE A 39 6.79 -33.38 -68.14
C PHE A 39 5.34 -33.02 -68.51
N LEU A 40 4.51 -34.00 -68.86
CA LEU A 40 3.09 -33.79 -69.12
C LEU A 40 2.35 -33.27 -67.87
N ASP A 41 2.59 -33.89 -66.70
CA ASP A 41 1.99 -33.47 -65.43
C ASP A 41 2.49 -32.05 -65.03
N GLU A 42 3.78 -31.73 -65.25
CA GLU A 42 4.35 -30.39 -64.97
C GLU A 42 3.77 -29.28 -65.87
N ILE A 43 3.65 -29.52 -67.18
CA ILE A 43 3.07 -28.54 -68.09
C ILE A 43 1.58 -28.35 -67.85
N GLN A 44 0.86 -29.40 -67.43
CA GLN A 44 -0.54 -29.29 -67.06
C GLN A 44 -0.77 -28.30 -65.90
N GLU A 45 0.14 -28.25 -64.92
CA GLU A 45 0.06 -27.27 -63.83
C GLU A 45 0.58 -25.88 -64.24
N ARG A 46 1.55 -25.81 -65.16
CA ARG A 46 2.20 -24.55 -65.57
C ARG A 46 1.42 -23.76 -66.63
N ILE A 47 0.53 -24.39 -67.40
CA ILE A 47 -0.16 -23.73 -68.53
C ILE A 47 -1.11 -22.59 -68.11
N ASP A 48 -1.88 -22.75 -67.03
CA ASP A 48 -2.81 -21.70 -66.57
C ASP A 48 -2.07 -20.47 -66.00
N PRO A 49 -1.01 -20.62 -65.18
CA PRO A 49 -0.13 -19.51 -64.79
C PRO A 49 0.54 -18.80 -65.99
N LEU A 50 0.97 -19.54 -67.01
CA LEU A 50 1.57 -18.98 -68.23
C LEU A 50 0.59 -18.04 -68.97
N GLU A 51 -0.69 -18.42 -69.03
CA GLU A 51 -1.74 -17.58 -69.64
C GLU A 51 -2.01 -16.30 -68.83
N GLN A 52 -1.99 -16.38 -67.50
CA GLN A 52 -2.12 -15.20 -66.63
C GLN A 52 -0.95 -14.23 -66.80
N GLU A 53 0.28 -14.74 -66.94
CA GLU A 53 1.45 -13.90 -67.21
C GLU A 53 1.37 -13.23 -68.58
N ALA A 54 0.83 -13.91 -69.59
CA ALA A 54 0.57 -13.31 -70.90
C ALA A 54 -0.47 -12.18 -70.85
N GLU A 55 -1.49 -12.30 -69.99
CA GLU A 55 -2.50 -11.25 -69.76
C GLU A 55 -1.88 -9.99 -69.12
N VAL A 56 -0.91 -10.16 -68.22
CA VAL A 56 -0.16 -9.02 -67.66
C VAL A 56 0.66 -8.32 -68.74
N VAL A 57 1.25 -9.08 -69.67
CA VAL A 57 1.98 -8.50 -70.81
C VAL A 57 1.02 -7.74 -71.75
N ARG A 58 -0.20 -8.25 -71.96
CA ARG A 58 -1.25 -7.54 -72.70
C ARG A 58 -1.56 -6.18 -72.07
N GLN A 59 -1.79 -6.13 -70.75
CA GLN A 59 -2.03 -4.88 -70.03
C GLN A 59 -0.84 -3.91 -70.12
N MET A 60 0.40 -4.41 -70.13
CA MET A 60 1.59 -3.57 -70.33
C MET A 60 1.62 -2.92 -71.72
N TYR A 61 1.25 -3.66 -72.78
CA TYR A 61 1.17 -3.08 -74.13
C TYR A 61 0.00 -2.11 -74.29
N GLU A 62 -1.15 -2.36 -73.65
CA GLU A 62 -2.27 -1.41 -73.59
C GLU A 62 -1.86 -0.07 -72.93
N LEU A 63 -1.10 -0.14 -71.84
CA LEU A 63 -0.54 1.05 -71.17
C LEU A 63 0.48 1.78 -72.06
N ILE A 64 1.33 1.06 -72.78
CA ILE A 64 2.29 1.66 -73.74
C ILE A 64 1.54 2.42 -74.85
N GLU A 65 0.44 1.85 -75.36
CA GLU A 65 -0.42 2.47 -76.36
C GLU A 65 -1.17 3.69 -75.82
N GLN A 66 -1.77 3.58 -74.63
CA GLN A 66 -2.54 4.64 -73.98
C GLN A 66 -1.70 5.91 -73.74
N TYR A 67 -0.45 5.76 -73.31
CA TYR A 67 0.46 6.87 -73.04
C TYR A 67 1.33 7.25 -74.26
N LYS A 68 1.04 6.68 -75.44
CA LYS A 68 1.73 6.93 -76.73
C LYS A 68 3.26 6.84 -76.64
N VAL A 69 3.75 5.86 -75.89
CA VAL A 69 5.20 5.64 -75.72
C VAL A 69 5.74 4.97 -77.00
N PRO A 70 6.79 5.50 -77.64
CA PRO A 70 7.29 4.95 -78.91
C PRO A 70 7.82 3.52 -78.73
N CYS A 71 7.22 2.58 -79.45
CA CYS A 71 7.55 1.16 -79.45
C CYS A 71 7.89 0.69 -80.87
N PRO A 72 8.94 -0.13 -81.08
CA PRO A 72 9.27 -0.68 -82.40
C PRO A 72 8.11 -1.53 -82.98
N PRO A 73 7.84 -1.46 -84.30
CA PRO A 73 6.75 -2.23 -84.92
C PRO A 73 6.91 -3.75 -84.77
N GLU A 74 8.15 -4.23 -84.76
CA GLU A 74 8.48 -5.66 -84.61
C GLU A 74 8.03 -6.24 -83.27
N ASP A 75 8.08 -5.43 -82.20
CA ASP A 75 7.72 -5.87 -80.85
C ASP A 75 6.20 -6.06 -80.71
N ILE A 76 5.42 -5.22 -81.40
CA ILE A 76 3.95 -5.32 -81.45
C ILE A 76 3.53 -6.57 -82.24
N VAL A 77 4.24 -6.90 -83.33
CA VAL A 77 4.01 -8.13 -84.10
C VAL A 77 4.36 -9.37 -83.26
N SER A 78 5.48 -9.36 -82.54
CA SER A 78 5.86 -10.48 -81.65
C SER A 78 4.76 -10.73 -80.61
N TYR A 79 4.26 -9.67 -79.98
CA TYR A 79 3.14 -9.74 -79.03
C TYR A 79 1.86 -10.31 -79.65
N SER A 80 1.47 -9.88 -80.86
CA SER A 80 0.25 -10.39 -81.53
C SER A 80 0.26 -11.91 -81.78
N SER A 81 1.45 -12.51 -81.89
CA SER A 81 1.64 -13.95 -82.13
C SER A 81 1.74 -14.80 -80.85
N LEU A 82 1.80 -14.17 -79.67
CA LEU A 82 1.96 -14.86 -78.39
C LEU A 82 0.74 -15.74 -78.07
N THR A 83 -0.47 -15.22 -78.27
CA THR A 83 -1.72 -15.95 -78.00
C THR A 83 -1.87 -17.20 -78.88
N THR A 84 -1.45 -17.12 -80.15
CA THR A 84 -1.47 -18.29 -81.06
C THR A 84 -0.50 -19.38 -80.61
N THR A 85 0.66 -18.99 -80.08
CA THR A 85 1.69 -19.93 -79.62
C THR A 85 1.25 -20.66 -78.35
N LEU A 86 0.63 -19.95 -77.41
CA LEU A 86 0.11 -20.55 -76.17
C LEU A 86 -1.04 -21.53 -76.44
N ASN A 87 -1.97 -21.17 -77.35
CA ASN A 87 -3.03 -22.09 -77.76
C ASN A 87 -2.49 -23.35 -78.46
N GLY A 88 -1.38 -23.23 -79.20
CA GLY A 88 -0.69 -24.38 -79.79
C GLY A 88 -0.17 -25.36 -78.73
N CYS A 89 0.47 -24.83 -77.67
CA CYS A 89 0.96 -25.63 -76.55
C CYS A 89 -0.17 -26.36 -75.81
N ARG A 90 -1.31 -25.67 -75.58
CA ARG A 90 -2.48 -26.27 -74.91
C ARG A 90 -3.06 -27.45 -75.70
N ASN A 91 -3.17 -27.30 -77.01
CA ASN A 91 -3.66 -28.39 -77.88
C ASN A 91 -2.71 -29.60 -77.92
N ALA A 92 -1.39 -29.38 -77.92
CA ALA A 92 -0.41 -30.47 -77.87
C ALA A 92 -0.49 -31.25 -76.55
N MET A 93 -0.68 -30.54 -75.43
CA MET A 93 -0.88 -31.14 -74.11
C MET A 93 -2.14 -32.01 -74.06
N ASP A 94 -3.28 -31.51 -74.53
CA ASP A 94 -4.55 -32.26 -74.53
C ASP A 94 -4.48 -33.55 -75.36
N LYS A 95 -3.71 -33.52 -76.46
CA LYS A 95 -3.45 -34.70 -77.29
C LYS A 95 -2.59 -35.74 -76.56
N SER A 96 -1.51 -35.32 -75.90
CA SER A 96 -0.65 -36.25 -75.15
C SER A 96 -1.33 -36.82 -73.91
N LEU A 97 -2.26 -36.08 -73.29
CA LEU A 97 -3.14 -36.58 -72.22
C LEU A 97 -4.06 -37.72 -72.66
N THR A 98 -4.56 -37.69 -73.90
CA THR A 98 -5.45 -38.75 -74.43
C THR A 98 -4.71 -40.01 -74.85
N GLU A 99 -3.45 -39.92 -75.31
CA GLU A 99 -2.64 -41.09 -75.68
C GLU A 99 -2.01 -41.82 -74.47
N ARG A 100 -2.02 -41.19 -73.29
CA ARG A 100 -1.33 -41.63 -72.05
C ARG A 100 -1.63 -43.08 -71.66
N ASP A 101 -2.91 -43.43 -71.53
CA ASP A 101 -3.32 -44.70 -70.93
C ASP A 101 -2.95 -45.93 -71.81
N ALA A 102 -2.82 -45.74 -73.13
CA ALA A 102 -2.41 -46.79 -74.06
C ALA A 102 -0.92 -47.15 -73.90
N TYR A 103 -0.05 -46.16 -73.68
CA TYR A 103 1.39 -46.40 -73.48
C TYR A 103 1.69 -47.00 -72.10
N VAL A 104 0.98 -46.58 -71.05
CA VAL A 104 1.12 -47.17 -69.69
C VAL A 104 0.90 -48.69 -69.74
N THR A 105 -0.15 -49.14 -70.43
CA THR A 105 -0.49 -50.56 -70.53
C THR A 105 0.62 -51.40 -71.21
N LYS A 106 1.31 -50.84 -72.22
CA LYS A 106 2.39 -51.52 -72.95
C LYS A 106 3.66 -51.68 -72.11
N PHE A 107 4.04 -50.67 -71.32
CA PHE A 107 5.29 -50.68 -70.56
C PHE A 107 5.18 -51.45 -69.23
N VAL A 108 3.98 -51.53 -68.64
CA VAL A 108 3.73 -52.37 -67.45
C VAL A 108 3.99 -53.86 -67.74
N THR A 109 3.56 -54.35 -68.90
CA THR A 109 3.75 -55.77 -69.29
C THR A 109 5.21 -56.16 -69.54
N LEU A 110 6.08 -55.20 -69.87
CA LEU A 110 7.52 -55.46 -69.96
C LEU A 110 8.16 -55.51 -68.58
N LEU A 111 7.78 -54.58 -67.70
CA LEU A 111 8.32 -54.47 -66.34
C LEU A 111 8.02 -55.71 -65.49
N ASP A 112 6.83 -56.31 -65.62
CA ASP A 112 6.47 -57.53 -64.87
C ASP A 112 7.38 -58.73 -65.19
N LYS A 113 7.90 -58.83 -66.43
CA LYS A 113 8.85 -59.90 -66.81
C LYS A 113 10.21 -59.70 -66.16
N ASP A 114 10.68 -58.46 -66.09
CA ASP A 114 11.99 -58.13 -65.50
C ASP A 114 11.99 -58.35 -63.97
N ILE A 115 10.85 -58.12 -63.32
CA ILE A 115 10.63 -58.40 -61.89
C ILE A 115 10.72 -59.90 -61.58
N GLU A 116 10.23 -60.76 -62.48
CA GLU A 116 10.29 -62.22 -62.31
C GLU A 116 11.73 -62.75 -62.38
N ILE A 117 12.56 -62.19 -63.27
CA ILE A 117 14.00 -62.52 -63.39
C ILE A 117 14.75 -62.16 -62.11
N LEU A 118 14.55 -60.93 -61.61
CA LEU A 118 15.19 -60.45 -60.38
C LEU A 118 14.86 -61.37 -59.19
N THR A 119 13.60 -61.81 -59.09
CA THR A 119 13.16 -62.71 -58.01
C THR A 119 13.87 -64.07 -58.04
N GLN A 120 14.20 -64.59 -59.23
CA GLN A 120 14.97 -65.84 -59.35
C GLN A 120 16.43 -65.69 -58.91
N GLU A 121 17.07 -64.57 -59.26
CA GLU A 121 18.47 -64.31 -58.87
C GLU A 121 18.62 -64.14 -57.35
N VAL A 122 17.64 -63.52 -56.69
CA VAL A 122 17.59 -63.39 -55.22
C VAL A 122 17.50 -64.76 -54.53
N ARG A 123 16.72 -65.70 -55.08
CA ARG A 123 16.61 -67.06 -54.54
C ARG A 123 17.92 -67.83 -54.63
N GLN A 124 18.71 -67.62 -55.68
CA GLN A 124 20.03 -68.23 -55.81
C GLN A 124 20.99 -67.71 -54.72
N ILE A 125 21.02 -66.39 -54.49
CA ILE A 125 21.84 -65.79 -53.44
C ILE A 125 21.43 -66.29 -52.05
N LYS A 126 20.12 -66.49 -51.81
CA LYS A 126 19.61 -67.07 -50.56
C LYS A 126 20.21 -68.44 -50.27
N GLN A 127 20.29 -69.32 -51.28
CA GLN A 127 20.90 -70.65 -51.12
C GLN A 127 22.40 -70.57 -50.83
N ASP A 128 23.13 -69.72 -51.55
CA ASP A 128 24.57 -69.55 -51.37
C ASP A 128 24.91 -68.98 -49.97
N SER A 129 24.04 -68.12 -49.42
CA SER A 129 24.20 -67.50 -48.10
C SER A 129 24.09 -68.45 -46.90
N GLN A 130 23.58 -69.68 -47.10
CA GLN A 130 23.43 -70.70 -46.05
C GLN A 130 24.71 -71.54 -45.82
N ASN A 131 25.84 -71.15 -46.42
CA ASN A 131 27.12 -71.83 -46.25
C ASN A 131 27.55 -71.89 -44.75
N PRO A 132 27.76 -73.10 -44.18
CA PRO A 132 28.07 -73.26 -42.75
C PRO A 132 29.40 -72.61 -42.32
N LEU A 133 30.32 -72.34 -43.26
CA LEU A 133 31.58 -71.63 -42.98
C LEU A 133 31.37 -70.20 -42.48
N LEU A 134 30.23 -69.56 -42.78
CA LEU A 134 29.97 -68.16 -42.42
C LEU A 134 29.62 -67.96 -40.93
N LEU A 135 29.34 -69.04 -40.20
CA LEU A 135 28.92 -69.02 -38.78
C LEU A 135 29.82 -69.88 -37.87
N ASP A 136 30.90 -70.44 -38.39
CA ASP A 136 31.86 -71.26 -37.63
C ASP A 136 32.94 -70.36 -36.97
N PRO A 137 33.06 -70.35 -35.63
CA PRO A 137 34.06 -69.54 -34.92
C PRO A 137 35.51 -70.00 -35.15
N SER A 138 35.72 -71.22 -35.67
CA SER A 138 37.05 -71.77 -35.98
C SER A 138 37.49 -71.55 -37.43
N ALA A 139 36.63 -70.94 -38.25
CA ALA A 139 36.94 -70.61 -39.64
C ALA A 139 37.96 -69.47 -39.75
N ASP A 140 38.76 -69.53 -40.82
CA ASP A 140 39.76 -68.54 -41.16
C ASP A 140 39.08 -67.18 -41.48
N LYS A 141 39.27 -66.19 -40.60
CA LYS A 141 38.58 -64.89 -40.61
C LYS A 141 38.70 -64.18 -41.97
N ASP A 142 39.85 -64.29 -42.63
CA ASP A 142 40.10 -63.62 -43.91
C ASP A 142 39.35 -64.29 -45.07
N LYS A 143 39.18 -65.61 -45.03
CA LYS A 143 38.41 -66.36 -46.03
C LYS A 143 36.90 -66.12 -45.90
N VAL A 144 36.41 -66.04 -44.67
CA VAL A 144 34.99 -65.76 -44.40
C VAL A 144 34.64 -64.34 -44.87
N LYS A 145 35.52 -63.37 -44.64
CA LYS A 145 35.34 -61.98 -45.09
C LYS A 145 35.27 -61.85 -46.61
N LEU A 146 36.17 -62.52 -47.35
CA LEU A 146 36.18 -62.49 -48.81
C LEU A 146 34.92 -63.10 -49.44
N LEU A 147 34.41 -64.19 -48.88
CA LEU A 147 33.16 -64.83 -49.32
C LEU A 147 31.94 -63.93 -49.03
N LEU A 148 31.90 -63.32 -47.85
CA LEU A 148 30.79 -62.46 -47.45
C LEU A 148 30.73 -61.17 -48.30
N ASP A 149 31.89 -60.59 -48.63
CA ASP A 149 31.98 -59.43 -49.52
C ASP A 149 31.48 -59.72 -50.94
N ASP A 150 31.73 -60.93 -51.47
CA ASP A 150 31.22 -61.33 -52.79
C ASP A 150 29.69 -61.45 -52.79
N TYR A 151 29.11 -62.07 -51.75
CA TYR A 151 27.65 -62.19 -51.62
C TYR A 151 26.97 -60.83 -51.37
N LEU A 152 27.58 -59.96 -50.56
CA LEU A 152 27.08 -58.61 -50.31
C LEU A 152 27.06 -57.75 -51.59
N LYS A 153 28.10 -57.85 -52.44
CA LYS A 153 28.12 -57.14 -53.73
C LYS A 153 27.01 -57.61 -54.67
N LYS A 154 26.75 -58.91 -54.72
CA LYS A 154 25.69 -59.49 -55.57
C LYS A 154 24.29 -59.06 -55.10
N ILE A 155 24.02 -59.09 -53.79
CA ILE A 155 22.71 -58.69 -53.25
C ILE A 155 22.49 -57.16 -53.31
N ASP A 156 23.55 -56.34 -53.13
CA ASP A 156 23.47 -54.88 -53.30
C ASP A 156 23.10 -54.49 -54.74
N LEU A 157 23.58 -55.23 -55.74
CA LEU A 157 23.20 -55.01 -57.14
C LEU A 157 21.69 -55.23 -57.33
N GLN A 158 21.15 -56.33 -56.80
CA GLN A 158 19.71 -56.63 -56.88
C GLN A 158 18.85 -55.65 -56.09
N GLN A 159 19.37 -55.11 -54.98
CA GLN A 159 18.70 -54.07 -54.19
C GLN A 159 18.58 -52.75 -54.97
N ARG A 160 19.59 -52.38 -55.76
CA ARG A 160 19.53 -51.18 -56.61
C ARG A 160 18.52 -51.36 -57.74
N THR A 161 18.59 -52.49 -58.44
CA THR A 161 17.66 -52.79 -59.55
C THR A 161 16.20 -52.88 -59.07
N SER A 162 15.95 -53.47 -57.89
CA SER A 162 14.58 -53.52 -57.33
C SER A 162 14.05 -52.13 -56.95
N THR A 163 14.92 -51.22 -56.51
CA THR A 163 14.55 -49.82 -56.22
C THR A 163 14.17 -49.07 -57.49
N GLU A 164 14.90 -49.27 -58.59
CA GLU A 164 14.58 -48.70 -59.90
C GLU A 164 13.21 -49.19 -60.41
N TYR A 165 12.91 -50.49 -60.29
CA TYR A 165 11.61 -51.04 -60.70
C TYR A 165 10.44 -50.51 -59.84
N ARG A 166 10.63 -50.36 -58.53
CA ARG A 166 9.62 -49.73 -57.65
C ARG A 166 9.35 -48.28 -58.06
N LEU A 167 10.38 -47.54 -58.48
CA LEU A 167 10.24 -46.16 -58.97
C LEU A 167 9.44 -46.12 -60.28
N TYR A 168 9.72 -47.03 -61.22
CA TYR A 168 8.96 -47.12 -62.47
C TYR A 168 7.49 -47.46 -62.24
N GLN A 169 7.19 -48.44 -61.38
CA GLN A 169 5.80 -48.79 -61.02
C GLN A 169 5.06 -47.62 -60.37
N LYS A 170 5.74 -46.85 -59.50
CA LYS A 170 5.16 -45.66 -58.87
C LYS A 170 4.86 -44.55 -59.88
N ASN A 171 5.76 -44.30 -60.83
CA ASN A 171 5.57 -43.28 -61.86
C ASN A 171 4.48 -43.67 -62.86
N PHE A 172 4.30 -44.97 -63.14
CA PHE A 172 3.17 -45.49 -63.90
C PHE A 172 1.85 -45.50 -63.12
N LYS A 173 1.87 -45.13 -61.82
CA LYS A 173 0.71 -45.13 -60.91
C LYS A 173 0.06 -46.53 -60.83
N VAL A 174 0.87 -47.59 -60.91
CA VAL A 174 0.45 -49.00 -60.73
C VAL A 174 0.87 -49.55 -59.37
N GLU A 175 0.34 -50.71 -58.99
CA GLU A 175 0.65 -51.35 -57.72
C GLU A 175 2.14 -51.72 -57.65
N VAL A 176 2.82 -51.31 -56.57
CA VAL A 176 4.26 -51.50 -56.39
C VAL A 176 4.54 -52.88 -55.80
N THR A 177 5.38 -53.68 -56.48
CA THR A 177 5.76 -55.02 -56.04
C THR A 177 6.67 -54.95 -54.81
N LYS A 178 6.33 -55.74 -53.78
CA LYS A 178 7.15 -55.91 -52.58
C LYS A 178 8.13 -57.07 -52.79
N PHE A 179 9.42 -56.81 -52.54
CA PHE A 179 10.49 -57.80 -52.69
C PHE A 179 10.90 -58.36 -51.32
N ASP A 180 9.96 -59.02 -50.64
CA ASP A 180 10.15 -59.46 -49.25
C ASP A 180 11.31 -60.46 -49.10
N GLU A 181 11.49 -61.38 -50.07
CA GLU A 181 12.60 -62.35 -50.07
C GLU A 181 13.97 -61.68 -50.21
N LEU A 182 14.07 -60.56 -50.93
CA LEU A 182 15.31 -59.79 -51.11
C LEU A 182 15.70 -59.07 -49.82
N GLU A 183 14.73 -58.44 -49.17
CA GLU A 183 14.94 -57.71 -47.91
C GLU A 183 15.34 -58.66 -46.77
N GLU A 184 14.78 -59.88 -46.73
CA GLU A 184 15.15 -60.92 -45.77
C GLU A 184 16.62 -61.36 -45.93
N VAL A 185 17.04 -61.70 -47.15
CA VAL A 185 18.41 -62.18 -47.45
C VAL A 185 19.44 -61.07 -47.24
N TYR A 186 19.09 -59.83 -47.61
CA TYR A 186 19.93 -58.67 -47.36
C TYR A 186 20.18 -58.46 -45.86
N GLY A 187 19.11 -58.52 -45.07
CA GLY A 187 19.19 -58.39 -43.62
C GLY A 187 20.06 -59.47 -42.98
N GLU A 188 19.90 -60.73 -43.39
CA GLU A 188 20.69 -61.85 -42.86
C GLU A 188 22.19 -61.72 -43.18
N LEU A 189 22.56 -61.38 -44.42
CA LEU A 189 23.95 -61.18 -44.82
C LEU A 189 24.61 -59.99 -44.11
N LYS A 190 23.87 -58.89 -43.91
CA LYS A 190 24.36 -57.72 -43.14
C LYS A 190 24.59 -58.04 -41.66
N LEU A 191 23.76 -58.89 -41.06
CA LEU A 191 23.99 -59.36 -39.70
C LEU A 191 25.22 -60.26 -39.59
N LYS A 192 25.47 -61.12 -40.59
CA LYS A 192 26.71 -61.92 -40.66
C LYS A 192 27.95 -61.03 -40.81
N GLU A 193 27.88 -59.94 -41.57
CA GLU A 193 28.95 -58.92 -41.68
C GLU A 193 29.23 -58.25 -40.33
N LEU A 194 28.16 -57.82 -39.66
CA LEU A 194 28.23 -57.14 -38.38
C LEU A 194 28.86 -58.04 -37.29
N LEU A 195 28.59 -59.34 -37.29
CA LEU A 195 29.16 -60.30 -36.35
C LEU A 195 30.69 -60.35 -36.44
N TRP A 196 31.22 -60.56 -37.64
CA TRP A 196 32.67 -60.73 -37.85
C TRP A 196 33.44 -59.42 -37.67
N ASN A 197 32.87 -58.29 -38.12
CA ASN A 197 33.45 -56.98 -37.84
C ASN A 197 33.45 -56.68 -36.33
N SER A 198 32.35 -56.95 -35.63
CA SER A 198 32.26 -56.72 -34.18
C SER A 198 33.25 -57.58 -33.39
N LEU A 199 33.48 -58.83 -33.79
CA LEU A 199 34.47 -59.70 -33.16
C LEU A 199 35.90 -59.19 -33.33
N ASN A 200 36.26 -58.69 -34.52
CA ASN A 200 37.61 -58.22 -34.81
C ASN A 200 37.91 -56.85 -34.20
N GLU A 201 36.95 -55.92 -34.32
CA GLU A 201 37.07 -54.58 -33.73
C GLU A 201 37.14 -54.66 -32.20
N TRP A 202 36.30 -55.50 -31.58
CA TRP A 202 36.31 -55.65 -30.12
C TRP A 202 37.65 -56.19 -29.59
N ASP A 203 38.22 -57.20 -30.25
CA ASP A 203 39.51 -57.77 -29.84
C ASP A 203 40.65 -56.74 -29.95
N THR A 204 40.67 -55.96 -31.03
CA THR A 204 41.66 -54.89 -31.23
C THR A 204 41.52 -53.79 -30.17
N MET A 205 40.28 -53.35 -29.90
CA MET A 205 40.00 -52.31 -28.90
C MET A 205 40.31 -52.78 -27.48
N LEU A 206 40.05 -54.04 -27.15
CA LEU A 206 40.33 -54.59 -25.82
C LEU A 206 41.83 -54.61 -25.52
N GLU A 207 42.68 -54.93 -26.50
CA GLU A 207 44.14 -54.87 -26.38
C GLU A 207 44.64 -53.42 -26.19
N GLU A 208 44.08 -52.46 -26.93
CA GLU A 208 44.40 -51.04 -26.78
C GLU A 208 44.02 -50.52 -25.38
N PHE A 209 42.84 -50.87 -24.86
CA PHE A 209 42.42 -50.43 -23.53
C PHE A 209 43.20 -51.08 -22.39
N GLN A 210 43.65 -52.33 -22.54
CA GLN A 210 44.45 -53.00 -21.51
C GLN A 210 45.87 -52.41 -21.37
N THR A 211 46.42 -51.86 -22.45
CA THR A 211 47.77 -51.31 -22.49
C THR A 211 47.84 -49.80 -22.22
N MET A 212 46.71 -49.09 -22.29
CA MET A 212 46.61 -47.65 -22.04
C MET A 212 46.85 -47.28 -20.56
N ASP A 213 47.52 -46.14 -20.33
CA ASP A 213 47.65 -45.52 -19.01
C ASP A 213 46.26 -45.17 -18.45
N PHE A 214 45.97 -45.69 -17.25
CA PHE A 214 44.68 -45.53 -16.59
C PHE A 214 44.33 -44.05 -16.33
N ASN A 215 45.34 -43.19 -16.19
CA ASN A 215 45.11 -41.75 -15.99
C ASN A 215 44.61 -41.02 -17.25
N LYS A 216 44.84 -41.60 -18.44
CA LYS A 216 44.39 -41.05 -19.73
C LYS A 216 43.11 -41.72 -20.23
N LEU A 217 42.63 -42.75 -19.53
CA LEU A 217 41.44 -43.50 -19.91
C LEU A 217 40.17 -42.66 -19.65
N ASP A 218 39.37 -42.49 -20.70
CA ASP A 218 38.07 -41.83 -20.64
C ASP A 218 36.97 -42.88 -20.37
N HIS A 219 36.40 -42.83 -19.17
CA HIS A 219 35.38 -43.77 -18.72
C HIS A 219 34.02 -43.57 -19.41
N GLU A 220 33.71 -42.35 -19.90
CA GLU A 220 32.47 -42.08 -20.64
C GLU A 220 32.55 -42.70 -22.04
N GLN A 221 33.70 -42.55 -22.71
CA GLN A 221 33.95 -43.19 -24.00
C GLN A 221 33.91 -44.72 -23.89
N LEU A 222 34.55 -45.29 -22.87
CA LEU A 222 34.55 -46.74 -22.60
C LEU A 222 33.11 -47.27 -22.38
N THR A 223 32.30 -46.55 -21.59
CA THR A 223 30.90 -46.89 -21.34
C THR A 223 30.06 -46.83 -22.62
N GLY A 224 30.29 -45.82 -23.47
CA GLY A 224 29.67 -45.70 -24.78
C GLY A 224 29.98 -46.88 -25.71
N ILE A 225 31.23 -47.31 -25.74
CA ILE A 225 31.71 -48.45 -26.54
C ILE A 225 31.06 -49.77 -26.08
N VAL A 226 31.09 -50.07 -24.78
CA VAL A 226 30.46 -51.29 -24.22
C VAL A 226 28.97 -51.33 -24.52
N ASN A 227 28.27 -50.19 -24.42
CA ASN A 227 26.85 -50.12 -24.75
C ASN A 227 26.57 -50.28 -26.26
N LYS A 228 27.45 -49.78 -27.14
CA LYS A 228 27.36 -49.99 -28.59
C LYS A 228 27.46 -51.47 -28.92
N TYR A 229 28.50 -52.18 -28.46
CA TYR A 229 28.66 -53.60 -28.76
C TYR A 229 27.65 -54.49 -28.02
N GLY A 230 27.14 -54.08 -26.85
CA GLY A 230 26.00 -54.73 -26.21
C GLY A 230 24.71 -54.66 -27.04
N LYS A 231 24.46 -53.54 -27.73
CA LYS A 231 23.36 -53.44 -28.71
C LYS A 231 23.60 -54.33 -29.93
N ASN A 232 24.83 -54.38 -30.44
CA ASN A 232 25.19 -55.28 -31.56
C ASN A 232 24.93 -56.75 -31.19
N VAL A 233 25.37 -57.21 -30.01
CA VAL A 233 25.11 -58.57 -29.52
C VAL A 233 23.62 -58.87 -29.48
N TYR A 234 22.78 -57.96 -28.97
CA TYR A 234 21.33 -58.14 -28.94
C TYR A 234 20.70 -58.27 -30.33
N GLN A 235 21.17 -57.46 -31.31
CA GLN A 235 20.72 -57.55 -32.70
C GLN A 235 21.11 -58.90 -33.33
N LEU A 236 22.33 -59.36 -33.05
CA LEU A 236 22.85 -60.63 -33.57
C LEU A 236 22.15 -61.85 -32.94
N GLU A 237 21.82 -61.82 -31.65
CA GLU A 237 21.09 -62.90 -30.96
C GLU A 237 19.66 -63.09 -31.48
N ARG A 238 19.00 -62.01 -31.90
CA ARG A 238 17.64 -62.06 -32.44
C ARG A 238 17.58 -62.32 -33.94
N GLY A 239 18.59 -61.85 -34.67
CA GLY A 239 18.58 -61.80 -36.13
C GLY A 239 19.33 -62.95 -36.83
N LEU A 240 20.23 -63.65 -36.14
CA LEU A 240 20.93 -64.82 -36.69
C LEU A 240 20.41 -66.12 -36.07
N PRO A 241 20.43 -67.24 -36.81
CA PRO A 241 20.15 -68.54 -36.25
C PRO A 241 21.18 -68.92 -35.16
N PRO A 242 20.82 -69.82 -34.22
CA PRO A 242 21.69 -70.20 -33.11
C PRO A 242 23.09 -70.63 -33.58
N ASN A 243 24.12 -69.92 -33.12
CA ASN A 243 25.51 -70.14 -33.49
C ASN A 243 26.43 -70.08 -32.25
N GLN A 244 27.69 -70.49 -32.40
CA GLN A 244 28.67 -70.47 -31.31
C GLN A 244 29.41 -69.14 -31.17
N SER A 245 29.41 -68.30 -32.21
CA SER A 245 30.20 -67.06 -32.30
C SER A 245 29.59 -65.89 -31.52
N VAL A 246 28.25 -65.77 -31.49
CA VAL A 246 27.53 -64.71 -30.77
C VAL A 246 27.69 -64.82 -29.24
N PRO A 247 27.58 -66.03 -28.62
CA PRO A 247 27.87 -66.21 -27.20
C PRO A 247 29.28 -65.76 -26.79
N ILE A 248 30.30 -66.01 -27.63
CA ILE A 248 31.69 -65.60 -27.36
C ILE A 248 31.82 -64.07 -27.31
N LEU A 249 31.23 -63.35 -28.27
CA LEU A 249 31.23 -61.88 -28.25
C LEU A 249 30.47 -61.34 -27.03
N LYS A 250 29.33 -61.96 -26.68
CA LYS A 250 28.52 -61.60 -25.52
C LYS A 250 29.29 -61.73 -24.21
N GLU A 251 30.00 -62.85 -24.02
CA GLU A 251 30.82 -63.08 -22.83
C GLU A 251 31.94 -62.04 -22.70
N LYS A 252 32.62 -61.72 -23.81
CA LYS A 252 33.67 -60.68 -23.83
C LYS A 252 33.13 -59.29 -23.48
N VAL A 253 31.97 -58.90 -24.01
CA VAL A 253 31.33 -57.60 -23.74
C VAL A 253 30.82 -57.50 -22.30
N GLU A 254 30.16 -58.54 -21.79
CA GLU A 254 29.66 -58.58 -20.41
C GLU A 254 30.78 -58.60 -19.37
N SER A 255 31.93 -59.24 -19.68
CA SER A 255 33.09 -59.23 -18.79
C SER A 255 33.69 -57.83 -18.59
N LEU A 256 33.61 -56.94 -19.58
CA LEU A 256 34.06 -55.55 -19.42
C LEU A 256 32.97 -54.67 -18.81
N ARG A 257 31.69 -54.94 -19.15
CA ARG A 257 30.52 -54.24 -18.59
C ARG A 257 30.45 -54.34 -17.06
N SER A 258 30.69 -55.51 -16.49
CA SER A 258 30.71 -55.70 -15.03
C SER A 258 31.83 -54.90 -14.33
N LYS A 259 32.90 -54.55 -15.04
CA LYS A 259 34.04 -53.79 -14.50
C LYS A 259 33.86 -52.27 -14.58
N LEU A 260 32.96 -51.77 -15.44
CA LEU A 260 32.74 -50.34 -15.69
C LEU A 260 32.43 -49.49 -14.44
N PRO A 261 31.55 -49.91 -13.52
CA PRO A 261 31.20 -49.07 -12.36
C PRO A 261 32.42 -48.77 -11.48
N THR A 262 33.29 -49.76 -11.29
CA THR A 262 34.54 -49.60 -10.54
C THR A 262 35.52 -48.67 -11.28
N ILE A 263 35.62 -48.76 -12.60
CA ILE A 263 36.46 -47.84 -13.42
C ILE A 263 35.96 -46.40 -13.27
N THR A 264 34.65 -46.17 -13.35
CA THR A 264 34.05 -44.84 -13.17
C THR A 264 34.33 -44.29 -11.77
N ASN A 265 34.22 -45.12 -10.74
CA ASN A 265 34.51 -44.69 -9.36
C ASN A 265 35.99 -44.34 -9.17
N LEU A 266 36.92 -45.13 -9.72
CA LEU A 266 38.37 -44.85 -9.67
C LEU A 266 38.79 -43.65 -10.54
N ARG A 267 37.98 -43.27 -11.53
CA ARG A 267 38.18 -42.10 -12.39
C ARG A 267 37.42 -40.85 -11.91
N ASN A 268 36.83 -40.89 -10.72
CA ASN A 268 36.16 -39.73 -10.14
C ASN A 268 37.15 -38.56 -9.96
N PRO A 269 36.91 -37.39 -10.60
CA PRO A 269 37.83 -36.25 -10.56
C PRO A 269 37.98 -35.63 -9.17
N ASN A 270 37.07 -35.94 -8.24
CA ASN A 270 37.10 -35.44 -6.86
C ASN A 270 38.01 -36.28 -5.94
N LEU A 271 38.57 -37.40 -6.41
CA LEU A 271 39.52 -38.20 -5.64
C LEU A 271 40.83 -37.43 -5.43
N ARG A 272 41.18 -37.21 -4.15
CA ARG A 272 42.42 -36.55 -3.73
C ARG A 272 43.40 -37.60 -3.21
N ARG A 273 44.64 -37.18 -2.94
CA ARG A 273 45.69 -38.08 -2.40
C ARG A 273 45.21 -38.89 -1.18
N ARG A 274 44.53 -38.25 -0.23
CA ARG A 274 43.92 -38.91 0.94
C ARG A 274 42.93 -40.04 0.62
N HIS A 275 42.23 -39.97 -0.51
CA HIS A 275 41.32 -41.02 -0.97
C HIS A 275 42.10 -42.11 -1.71
N TRP A 276 43.10 -41.71 -2.50
CA TRP A 276 44.00 -42.63 -3.19
C TRP A 276 44.85 -43.45 -2.24
N ASP A 277 45.35 -42.89 -1.12
CA ASP A 277 46.13 -43.64 -0.13
C ASP A 277 45.28 -44.79 0.47
N VAL A 278 43.99 -44.54 0.76
CA VAL A 278 43.05 -45.56 1.24
C VAL A 278 42.73 -46.60 0.16
N ILE A 279 42.62 -46.18 -1.11
CA ILE A 279 42.40 -47.07 -2.25
C ILE A 279 43.64 -47.94 -2.51
N GLU A 280 44.85 -47.36 -2.49
CA GLU A 280 46.16 -48.00 -2.67
C GLU A 280 46.42 -49.06 -1.59
N ASP A 281 46.10 -48.76 -0.33
CA ASP A 281 46.15 -49.72 0.79
C ASP A 281 45.14 -50.87 0.61
N LEU A 282 43.96 -50.56 0.06
CA LEU A 282 42.89 -51.53 -0.13
C LEU A 282 43.16 -52.50 -1.28
N ILE A 283 43.71 -52.00 -2.40
CA ILE A 283 44.14 -52.83 -3.54
C ILE A 283 45.55 -53.39 -3.35
N LYS A 284 46.23 -53.05 -2.24
CA LYS A 284 47.61 -53.44 -1.89
C LYS A 284 48.63 -53.20 -3.00
N PHE A 285 48.41 -52.15 -3.79
CA PHE A 285 49.26 -51.78 -4.91
C PHE A 285 49.52 -50.28 -4.89
N HIS A 286 50.81 -49.92 -4.88
CA HIS A 286 51.28 -48.54 -4.92
C HIS A 286 51.92 -48.30 -6.28
N PRO A 287 51.30 -47.50 -7.17
CA PRO A 287 51.85 -47.26 -8.50
C PRO A 287 53.19 -46.52 -8.39
N THR A 288 54.22 -47.02 -9.09
CA THR A 288 55.54 -46.38 -9.18
C THR A 288 55.82 -45.96 -10.62
N VAL A 289 56.81 -45.10 -10.85
CA VAL A 289 57.18 -44.63 -12.20
C VAL A 289 57.60 -45.80 -13.12
N GLU A 290 58.07 -46.91 -12.53
CA GLU A 290 58.49 -48.12 -13.25
C GLU A 290 57.32 -49.09 -13.53
N GLU A 291 56.22 -49.01 -12.76
CA GLU A 291 54.97 -49.77 -12.98
C GLU A 291 53.75 -48.82 -13.07
N PRO A 292 53.47 -48.23 -14.24
CA PRO A 292 52.33 -47.35 -14.42
C PRO A 292 51.01 -48.13 -14.32
N LEU A 293 49.99 -47.48 -13.75
CA LEU A 293 48.65 -48.04 -13.60
C LEU A 293 47.99 -48.18 -14.99
N SER A 294 47.70 -49.41 -15.43
CA SER A 294 46.93 -49.69 -16.64
C SER A 294 45.67 -50.50 -16.32
N LEU A 295 44.69 -50.51 -17.22
CA LEU A 295 43.48 -51.33 -17.03
C LEU A 295 43.82 -52.84 -16.97
N GLY A 296 44.80 -53.29 -17.75
CA GLY A 296 45.28 -54.68 -17.68
C GLY A 296 45.86 -55.02 -16.31
N LYS A 297 46.72 -54.15 -15.75
CA LYS A 297 47.31 -54.35 -14.42
C LYS A 297 46.25 -54.34 -13.30
N LEU A 298 45.22 -53.49 -13.41
CA LEU A 298 44.07 -53.47 -12.48
C LEU A 298 43.26 -54.78 -12.51
N ILE A 299 43.18 -55.44 -13.67
CA ILE A 299 42.55 -56.76 -13.82
C ILE A 299 43.44 -57.83 -13.17
N ASP A 300 44.75 -57.79 -13.39
CA ASP A 300 45.71 -58.76 -12.84
C ASP A 300 45.77 -58.74 -11.30
N ILE A 301 45.65 -57.55 -10.69
CA ILE A 301 45.66 -57.38 -9.23
C ILE A 301 44.27 -57.58 -8.58
N ASN A 302 43.26 -58.02 -9.34
CA ASN A 302 41.89 -58.24 -8.86
C ASN A 302 41.23 -57.01 -8.19
N ALA A 303 41.56 -55.78 -8.63
CA ALA A 303 41.02 -54.54 -8.04
C ALA A 303 39.47 -54.45 -8.09
N PHE A 304 38.86 -55.14 -9.06
CA PHE A 304 37.41 -55.19 -9.28
C PHE A 304 36.62 -56.01 -8.23
N GLN A 305 37.30 -56.76 -7.34
CA GLN A 305 36.62 -57.50 -6.25
C GLN A 305 36.18 -56.58 -5.09
N HIS A 306 36.66 -55.34 -5.07
CA HIS A 306 36.41 -54.38 -3.99
C HIS A 306 35.44 -53.24 -4.39
N GLU A 307 34.53 -53.51 -5.34
CA GLU A 307 33.61 -52.54 -5.93
C GLU A 307 32.84 -51.69 -4.90
N GLU A 308 32.18 -52.32 -3.92
CA GLU A 308 31.37 -51.61 -2.91
C GLU A 308 32.19 -50.59 -2.11
N ARG A 309 33.43 -50.96 -1.75
CA ARG A 309 34.27 -50.10 -0.90
C ARG A 309 34.89 -48.96 -1.69
N VAL A 310 35.25 -49.19 -2.95
CA VAL A 310 35.71 -48.15 -3.88
C VAL A 310 34.58 -47.15 -4.20
N GLN A 311 33.34 -47.64 -4.34
CA GLN A 311 32.16 -46.81 -4.53
C GLN A 311 31.90 -45.89 -3.31
N GLU A 312 32.04 -46.41 -2.09
CA GLU A 312 31.89 -45.61 -0.87
C GLU A 312 32.93 -44.48 -0.77
N ILE A 313 34.20 -44.77 -1.10
CA ILE A 313 35.29 -43.77 -1.09
C ILE A 313 35.07 -42.71 -2.18
N SER A 314 34.68 -43.13 -3.39
CA SER A 314 34.32 -42.20 -4.48
C SER A 314 33.12 -41.31 -4.11
N GLY A 315 32.09 -41.88 -3.49
CA GLY A 315 30.92 -41.13 -3.00
C GLY A 315 31.27 -40.14 -1.89
N GLN A 316 32.18 -40.51 -0.98
CA GLN A 316 32.73 -39.61 0.02
C GLN A 316 33.45 -38.43 -0.64
N ALA A 317 34.32 -38.70 -1.62
CA ALA A 317 35.10 -37.66 -2.32
C ALA A 317 34.21 -36.62 -3.03
N SER A 318 33.16 -37.07 -3.72
CA SER A 318 32.20 -36.18 -4.38
C SER A 318 31.39 -35.36 -3.37
N SER A 319 31.00 -35.96 -2.24
CA SER A 319 30.30 -35.26 -1.17
C SER A 319 31.17 -34.19 -0.53
N GLU A 320 32.45 -34.49 -0.25
CA GLU A 320 33.43 -33.53 0.27
C GLU A 320 33.64 -32.33 -0.68
N ALA A 321 33.78 -32.59 -1.99
CA ALA A 321 33.96 -31.54 -2.99
C ALA A 321 32.74 -30.60 -3.09
N SER A 322 31.52 -31.15 -2.99
CA SER A 322 30.29 -30.36 -2.95
C SER A 322 30.25 -29.42 -1.72
N LEU A 323 30.58 -29.94 -0.53
CA LEU A 323 30.64 -29.15 0.70
C LEU A 323 31.70 -28.05 0.64
N GLU A 324 32.88 -28.35 0.09
CA GLU A 324 33.92 -27.36 -0.15
C GLU A 324 33.47 -26.26 -1.12
N GLY A 325 32.70 -26.62 -2.15
CA GLY A 325 32.09 -25.67 -3.08
C GLY A 325 31.06 -24.75 -2.41
N ILE A 326 30.23 -25.26 -1.51
CA ILE A 326 29.29 -24.45 -0.72
C ILE A 326 30.07 -23.49 0.20
N LEU A 327 31.08 -23.98 0.93
CA LEU A 327 31.90 -23.15 1.82
C LEU A 327 32.59 -22.03 1.04
N LYS A 328 33.20 -22.34 -0.11
CA LYS A 328 33.86 -21.34 -0.95
C LYS A 328 32.92 -20.24 -1.45
N ARG A 329 31.67 -20.58 -1.78
CA ARG A 329 30.65 -19.59 -2.16
C ARG A 329 30.33 -18.63 -1.02
N VAL A 330 30.23 -19.12 0.22
CA VAL A 330 30.06 -18.28 1.41
C VAL A 330 31.29 -17.38 1.60
N GLU A 331 32.51 -17.92 1.48
CA GLU A 331 33.72 -17.10 1.61
C GLU A 331 33.79 -16.00 0.55
N ASP A 332 33.45 -16.31 -0.69
CA ASP A 332 33.50 -15.38 -1.80
C ASP A 332 32.42 -14.29 -1.71
N SER A 333 31.22 -14.62 -1.20
CA SER A 333 30.16 -13.62 -1.01
C SER A 333 30.54 -12.57 0.05
N TRP A 334 31.18 -12.97 1.15
CA TRP A 334 31.54 -12.05 2.24
C TRP A 334 32.79 -11.20 1.99
N LYS A 335 33.57 -11.47 0.92
CA LYS A 335 34.80 -10.72 0.61
C LYS A 335 34.55 -9.26 0.19
N SER A 336 33.44 -8.99 -0.48
CA SER A 336 33.12 -7.69 -1.06
C SER A 336 31.98 -6.95 -0.35
N VAL A 337 31.41 -7.53 0.71
CA VAL A 337 30.27 -6.94 1.42
C VAL A 337 30.77 -5.81 2.32
N GLU A 338 30.24 -4.62 2.09
CA GLU A 338 30.55 -3.40 2.85
C GLU A 338 29.32 -2.94 3.63
N PHE A 339 29.54 -2.39 4.82
CA PHE A 339 28.49 -1.68 5.56
C PHE A 339 28.14 -0.39 4.80
N PRO A 340 26.85 -0.09 4.59
CA PRO A 340 26.43 1.20 4.06
C PRO A 340 26.61 2.25 5.15
N ILE A 341 27.51 3.21 4.96
CA ILE A 341 27.82 4.26 5.93
C ILE A 341 27.36 5.60 5.38
N VAL A 342 26.49 6.29 6.11
CA VAL A 342 25.92 7.58 5.72
C VAL A 342 26.28 8.68 6.72
N PRO A 343 26.48 9.94 6.28
CA PRO A 343 26.71 11.06 7.18
C PRO A 343 25.46 11.34 8.04
N TYR A 344 25.67 11.72 9.30
CA TYR A 344 24.58 12.02 10.24
C TYR A 344 24.34 13.53 10.36
N LYS A 345 23.17 14.01 9.90
CA LYS A 345 22.80 15.44 9.85
C LYS A 345 23.89 16.27 9.13
N ASP A 346 23.96 17.58 9.41
CA ASP A 346 25.00 18.48 8.88
C ASP A 346 26.29 18.47 9.72
N TYR A 347 26.47 17.49 10.63
CA TYR A 347 27.66 17.41 11.47
C TYR A 347 28.87 16.89 10.69
N LYS A 348 30.02 17.55 10.86
CA LYS A 348 31.29 17.10 10.29
C LYS A 348 31.82 15.87 11.04
N ASP A 349 32.30 14.88 10.29
CA ASP A 349 32.96 13.66 10.79
C ASP A 349 32.11 12.78 11.74
N VAL A 350 30.78 12.77 11.54
CA VAL A 350 29.83 11.89 12.23
C VAL A 350 29.09 11.04 11.19
N TYR A 351 29.14 9.72 11.38
CA TYR A 351 28.55 8.75 10.46
C TYR A 351 27.65 7.76 11.21
N ILE A 352 26.70 7.17 10.52
CA ILE A 352 25.82 6.10 11.00
C ILE A 352 25.74 4.98 9.95
N LEU A 353 25.34 3.78 10.38
CA LEU A 353 24.97 2.69 9.47
C LEU A 353 23.64 3.05 8.78
N GLY A 354 23.60 2.87 7.46
CA GLY A 354 22.40 2.94 6.62
C GLY A 354 21.56 1.65 6.71
N GLY A 355 20.78 1.36 5.66
CA GLY A 355 19.95 0.15 5.61
C GLY A 355 20.77 -1.13 5.61
N THR A 356 20.63 -1.97 6.64
CA THR A 356 21.39 -3.22 6.81
C THR A 356 20.61 -4.48 6.40
N ASP A 357 19.42 -4.35 5.83
CA ASP A 357 18.52 -5.48 5.54
C ASP A 357 19.15 -6.52 4.60
N ASP A 358 19.84 -6.07 3.54
CA ASP A 358 20.55 -6.96 2.61
C ASP A 358 21.69 -7.75 3.29
N ILE A 359 22.34 -7.14 4.28
CA ILE A 359 23.43 -7.78 5.05
C ILE A 359 22.86 -8.83 6.01
N ILE A 360 21.69 -8.55 6.61
CA ILE A 360 20.99 -9.50 7.48
C ILE A 360 20.52 -10.71 6.66
N GLN A 361 19.92 -10.48 5.48
CA GLN A 361 19.53 -11.57 4.58
C GLN A 361 20.73 -12.43 4.18
N LEU A 362 21.85 -11.81 3.84
CA LEU A 362 23.09 -12.54 3.49
C LEU A 362 23.64 -13.34 4.69
N LEU A 363 23.51 -12.81 5.91
CA LEU A 363 23.89 -13.50 7.15
C LEU A 363 23.04 -14.74 7.41
N ASP A 364 21.73 -14.65 7.24
CA ASP A 364 20.83 -15.78 7.41
C ASP A 364 21.11 -16.89 6.37
N ASP A 365 21.30 -16.51 5.11
CA ASP A 365 21.68 -17.45 4.04
C ASP A 365 23.04 -18.12 4.32
N ALA A 366 24.03 -17.37 4.81
CA ALA A 366 25.34 -17.90 5.17
C ALA A 366 25.25 -18.87 6.36
N ASN A 367 24.45 -18.54 7.38
CA ASN A 367 24.22 -19.41 8.54
C ASN A 367 23.55 -20.74 8.15
N ILE A 368 22.55 -20.71 7.26
CA ILE A 368 21.90 -21.92 6.75
C ILE A 368 22.90 -22.80 5.98
N ASN A 369 23.73 -22.19 5.12
CA ASN A 369 24.74 -22.90 4.34
C ASN A 369 25.81 -23.55 5.24
N ILE A 370 26.33 -22.82 6.24
CA ILE A 370 27.32 -23.32 7.19
C ILE A 370 26.74 -24.43 8.08
N ALA A 371 25.51 -24.29 8.57
CA ALA A 371 24.82 -25.33 9.34
C ALA A 371 24.59 -26.62 8.51
N THR A 372 24.26 -26.46 7.23
CA THR A 372 24.13 -27.59 6.29
C THR A 372 25.47 -28.32 6.11
N ILE A 373 26.57 -27.59 6.01
CA ILE A 373 27.91 -28.19 5.93
C ILE A 373 28.28 -28.89 7.23
N ALA A 374 28.05 -28.25 8.38
CA ALA A 374 28.39 -28.77 9.71
C ALA A 374 27.63 -30.06 10.08
N SER A 375 26.38 -30.21 9.61
CA SER A 375 25.56 -31.40 9.85
C SER A 375 25.92 -32.60 8.95
N SER A 376 26.75 -32.41 7.93
CA SER A 376 27.14 -33.48 7.02
C SER A 376 28.19 -34.42 7.64
N ARG A 377 27.99 -35.74 7.47
CA ARG A 377 28.96 -36.76 7.90
C ARG A 377 30.32 -36.67 7.20
N HIS A 378 30.39 -35.98 6.05
CA HIS A 378 31.61 -35.83 5.24
C HIS A 378 32.37 -34.51 5.50
N VAL A 379 32.04 -33.77 6.56
CA VAL A 379 32.67 -32.47 6.88
C VAL A 379 34.11 -32.57 7.40
N GLY A 380 34.57 -33.77 7.78
CA GLY A 380 35.85 -33.99 8.48
C GLY A 380 37.03 -33.14 8.00
N PRO A 381 37.38 -33.13 6.70
CA PRO A 381 38.54 -32.39 6.19
C PRO A 381 38.46 -30.86 6.28
N ILE A 382 37.25 -30.29 6.32
CA ILE A 382 37.01 -28.83 6.36
C ILE A 382 36.43 -28.35 7.68
N ARG A 383 36.24 -29.25 8.65
CA ARG A 383 35.57 -28.98 9.91
C ARG A 383 36.12 -27.76 10.65
N SER A 384 37.44 -27.62 10.72
CA SER A 384 38.08 -26.48 11.38
C SER A 384 37.69 -25.13 10.75
N ARG A 385 37.64 -25.05 9.41
CA ARG A 385 37.24 -23.83 8.69
C ARG A 385 35.76 -23.53 8.85
N VAL A 386 34.91 -24.56 8.88
CA VAL A 386 33.47 -24.43 9.10
C VAL A 386 33.19 -23.92 10.51
N GLU A 387 33.87 -24.46 11.52
CA GLU A 387 33.78 -24.00 12.92
C GLU A 387 34.26 -22.55 13.08
N GLU A 388 35.34 -22.14 12.39
CA GLU A 388 35.82 -20.75 12.36
C GLU A 388 34.79 -19.79 11.74
N TRP A 389 34.24 -20.13 10.56
CA TRP A 389 33.20 -19.31 9.92
C TRP A 389 31.92 -19.25 10.75
N GLN A 390 31.52 -20.37 11.37
CA GLN A 390 30.36 -20.40 12.25
C GLN A 390 30.56 -19.46 13.45
N ALA A 391 31.74 -19.46 14.07
CA ALA A 391 32.06 -18.54 15.17
C ALA A 391 32.08 -17.07 14.72
N ASN A 392 32.65 -16.79 13.54
CA ASN A 392 32.71 -15.44 12.99
C ASN A 392 31.33 -14.89 12.61
N LEU A 393 30.45 -15.69 11.99
CA LEU A 393 29.09 -15.28 11.62
C LEU A 393 28.20 -15.07 12.85
N ASP A 394 28.32 -15.93 13.88
CA ASP A 394 27.62 -15.75 15.16
C ASP A 394 28.07 -14.47 15.88
N LEU A 395 29.38 -14.22 15.94
CA LEU A 395 29.94 -12.99 16.51
C LEU A 395 29.48 -11.75 15.72
N PHE A 396 29.50 -11.82 14.40
CA PHE A 396 29.06 -10.74 13.52
C PHE A 396 27.58 -10.41 13.74
N GLY A 397 26.69 -11.42 13.78
CA GLY A 397 25.27 -11.23 14.04
C GLY A 397 25.00 -10.56 15.38
N LYS A 398 25.59 -11.08 16.46
CA LYS A 398 25.47 -10.47 17.80
C LYS A 398 25.99 -9.04 17.85
N THR A 399 27.09 -8.75 17.14
CA THR A 399 27.66 -7.41 17.09
C THR A 399 26.79 -6.46 16.30
N LEU A 400 26.25 -6.89 15.15
CA LEU A 400 25.34 -6.11 14.32
C LEU A 400 24.05 -5.76 15.06
N ASP A 401 23.48 -6.71 15.81
CA ASP A 401 22.29 -6.47 16.63
C ASP A 401 22.56 -5.43 17.74
N ALA A 402 23.66 -5.62 18.49
CA ALA A 402 24.04 -4.70 19.55
C ALA A 402 24.39 -3.30 19.01
N TRP A 403 25.09 -3.22 17.88
CA TRP A 403 25.44 -1.97 17.20
C TRP A 403 24.19 -1.26 16.71
N SER A 404 23.30 -1.98 16.03
CA SER A 404 22.03 -1.43 15.56
C SER A 404 21.26 -0.84 16.74
N LYS A 405 21.05 -1.60 17.83
CA LYS A 405 20.39 -1.12 19.06
C LYS A 405 21.06 0.16 19.61
N CYS A 406 22.40 0.17 19.68
CA CYS A 406 23.15 1.31 20.20
C CYS A 406 22.96 2.56 19.34
N GLN A 407 23.02 2.42 18.00
CA GLN A 407 22.83 3.53 17.08
C GLN A 407 21.43 4.14 17.23
N LYS A 408 20.39 3.30 17.30
CA LYS A 408 19.00 3.74 17.43
C LYS A 408 18.78 4.55 18.70
N THR A 409 19.18 4.00 19.85
CA THR A 409 19.00 4.69 21.12
C THR A 409 19.89 5.93 21.23
N TRP A 410 21.09 5.91 20.65
CA TRP A 410 21.98 7.07 20.61
C TRP A 410 21.39 8.22 19.77
N GLN A 411 20.79 7.95 18.60
CA GLN A 411 20.17 8.98 17.75
C GLN A 411 19.03 9.71 18.48
N TYR A 412 18.16 8.97 19.15
CA TYR A 412 17.08 9.53 19.97
C TYR A 412 17.63 10.44 21.07
N LEU A 413 18.59 9.93 21.85
CA LEU A 413 19.15 10.67 22.98
C LEU A 413 20.06 11.83 22.57
N GLU A 414 20.69 11.81 21.40
CA GLU A 414 21.52 12.91 20.87
C GLU A 414 20.69 14.18 20.67
N SER A 415 19.48 14.03 20.13
CA SER A 415 18.57 15.17 19.93
C SER A 415 18.17 15.85 21.24
N ILE A 416 18.07 15.08 22.32
CA ILE A 416 17.60 15.52 23.65
C ILE A 416 18.77 16.08 24.47
N PHE A 417 19.83 15.29 24.62
CA PHE A 417 21.01 15.67 25.38
C PHE A 417 21.90 16.65 24.62
N GLY A 418 21.62 16.97 23.36
CA GLY A 418 22.19 18.13 22.67
C GLY A 418 21.78 19.47 23.31
N ALA A 419 20.61 19.52 23.98
CA ALA A 419 20.13 20.73 24.65
C ALA A 419 20.89 21.01 25.96
N PRO A 420 21.55 22.18 26.11
CA PRO A 420 22.35 22.49 27.30
C PRO A 420 21.55 22.52 28.61
N ASP A 421 20.27 22.87 28.54
CA ASP A 421 19.41 22.99 29.72
C ASP A 421 19.02 21.60 30.27
N ILE A 422 18.79 20.60 29.41
CA ILE A 422 18.56 19.20 29.83
C ILE A 422 19.84 18.62 30.44
N GLN A 423 21.02 18.90 29.85
CA GLN A 423 22.30 18.46 30.43
C GLN A 423 22.53 19.02 31.84
N ARG A 424 22.04 20.23 32.14
CA ARG A 424 22.11 20.81 33.49
C ARG A 424 21.15 20.16 34.47
N GLN A 425 19.99 19.70 34.00
CA GLN A 425 18.97 19.05 34.83
C GLN A 425 19.31 17.58 35.11
N LEU A 426 19.96 16.90 34.15
CA LEU A 426 20.39 15.50 34.24
C LEU A 426 21.92 15.36 34.02
N PRO A 427 22.75 15.87 34.96
CA PRO A 427 24.20 15.97 34.76
C PRO A 427 24.93 14.63 34.85
N ALA A 428 24.39 13.64 35.56
CA ALA A 428 24.99 12.31 35.65
C ALA A 428 24.77 11.55 34.34
N GLU A 429 23.53 11.58 33.84
CA GLU A 429 23.10 10.98 32.59
C GLU A 429 23.79 11.65 31.39
N ALA A 430 23.95 12.98 31.42
CA ALA A 430 24.69 13.69 30.38
C ALA A 430 26.17 13.26 30.30
N LYS A 431 26.81 12.95 31.44
CA LYS A 431 28.18 12.40 31.44
C LYS A 431 28.23 10.99 30.84
N MET A 432 27.27 10.13 31.21
CA MET A 432 27.15 8.79 30.64
C MET A 432 26.89 8.85 29.13
N PHE A 433 26.00 9.74 28.69
CA PHE A 433 25.70 9.93 27.27
C PHE A 433 26.93 10.41 26.50
N ASN A 434 27.67 11.41 27.01
CA ASN A 434 28.89 11.91 26.38
C ASN A 434 29.99 10.83 26.27
N GLN A 435 30.06 9.90 27.23
CA GLN A 435 30.95 8.74 27.14
C GLN A 435 30.55 7.83 25.96
N VAL A 436 29.26 7.49 25.86
CA VAL A 436 28.74 6.68 24.76
C VAL A 436 28.92 7.40 23.42
N ASP A 437 28.59 8.70 23.35
CA ASP A 437 28.73 9.54 22.16
C ASP A 437 30.15 9.53 21.59
N LYS A 438 31.15 9.71 22.46
CA LYS A 438 32.55 9.66 22.04
C LYS A 438 32.94 8.28 21.51
N THR A 439 32.59 7.21 22.22
CA THR A 439 32.92 5.84 21.80
C THR A 439 32.23 5.46 20.49
N PHE A 440 30.95 5.80 20.33
CA PHE A 440 30.18 5.52 19.12
C PHE A 440 30.76 6.26 17.90
N LYS A 441 31.02 7.57 18.03
CA LYS A 441 31.64 8.37 16.95
C LYS A 441 33.03 7.84 16.58
N ASP A 442 33.83 7.41 17.55
CA ASP A 442 35.16 6.86 17.29
C ASP A 442 35.09 5.51 16.55
N VAL A 443 34.13 4.64 16.88
CA VAL A 443 33.88 3.39 16.14
C VAL A 443 33.43 3.70 14.71
N MET A 444 32.43 4.58 14.53
CA MET A 444 31.91 4.92 13.20
C MET A 444 32.98 5.55 12.29
N ARG A 445 33.88 6.39 12.83
CA ARG A 445 35.02 6.92 12.05
C ARG A 445 36.00 5.83 11.61
N LYS A 446 36.24 4.81 12.45
CA LYS A 446 37.11 3.67 12.09
C LYS A 446 36.43 2.79 11.02
N THR A 447 35.15 2.52 11.18
CA THR A 447 34.36 1.75 10.21
C THR A 447 34.28 2.46 8.87
N ASN A 448 34.16 3.79 8.84
CA ASN A 448 34.17 4.56 7.58
C ASN A 448 35.50 4.43 6.81
N LYS A 449 36.61 4.16 7.49
CA LYS A 449 37.90 3.91 6.82
C LYS A 449 38.02 2.49 6.27
N ILE A 450 37.36 1.51 6.88
CA ILE A 450 37.38 0.10 6.50
C ILE A 450 35.94 -0.43 6.57
N PRO A 451 35.15 -0.24 5.49
CA PRO A 451 33.71 -0.53 5.52
C PRO A 451 33.38 -2.02 5.38
N LEU A 452 34.35 -2.90 5.15
CA LEU A 452 34.13 -4.35 4.98
C LEU A 452 33.37 -4.95 6.18
N ALA A 453 32.16 -5.46 5.94
CA ALA A 453 31.20 -5.81 6.97
C ALA A 453 31.75 -6.86 7.94
N ILE A 454 32.20 -8.00 7.42
CA ILE A 454 32.70 -9.10 8.27
C ILE A 454 33.92 -8.68 9.11
N LYS A 455 34.82 -7.84 8.57
CA LYS A 455 36.00 -7.36 9.30
C LYS A 455 35.65 -6.32 10.35
N ALA A 456 34.70 -5.42 10.06
CA ALA A 456 34.27 -4.40 11.01
C ALA A 456 33.40 -5.01 12.13
N GLY A 457 32.53 -5.96 11.80
CA GLY A 457 31.62 -6.60 12.76
C GLY A 457 32.24 -7.70 13.62
N THR A 458 33.40 -8.27 13.24
CA THR A 458 34.15 -9.23 14.07
C THR A 458 35.38 -8.63 14.77
N GLN A 459 35.51 -7.29 14.79
CA GLN A 459 36.59 -6.63 15.53
C GLN A 459 36.55 -7.01 17.02
N PRO A 460 37.69 -7.48 17.59
CA PRO A 460 37.74 -7.85 19.00
C PRO A 460 37.31 -6.71 19.93
N GLY A 461 36.40 -7.02 20.86
CA GLY A 461 35.90 -6.09 21.86
C GLY A 461 34.75 -5.16 21.42
N TYR A 462 34.38 -5.13 20.13
CA TYR A 462 33.26 -4.29 19.67
C TYR A 462 31.91 -4.75 20.23
N LEU A 463 31.68 -6.06 20.30
CA LEU A 463 30.45 -6.62 20.90
C LEU A 463 30.29 -6.16 22.35
N GLU A 464 31.31 -6.35 23.18
CA GLU A 464 31.31 -5.97 24.60
C GLU A 464 31.14 -4.45 24.77
N LEU A 465 31.78 -3.66 23.90
CA LEU A 465 31.64 -2.20 23.88
C LEU A 465 30.20 -1.78 23.59
N PHE A 466 29.57 -2.33 22.55
CA PHE A 466 28.19 -2.00 22.21
C PHE A 466 27.20 -2.50 23.26
N GLN A 467 27.42 -3.66 23.87
CA GLN A 467 26.61 -4.15 24.99
C GLN A 467 26.71 -3.22 26.20
N THR A 468 27.91 -2.75 26.53
CA THR A 468 28.14 -1.79 27.61
C THR A 468 27.47 -0.45 27.30
N ASN A 469 27.64 0.06 26.09
CA ASN A 469 27.00 1.30 25.64
C ASN A 469 25.47 1.18 25.67
N ASN A 470 24.91 0.06 25.22
CA ASN A 470 23.47 -0.20 25.30
C ASN A 470 22.96 -0.21 26.75
N ALA A 471 23.70 -0.82 27.68
CA ALA A 471 23.32 -0.80 29.09
C ALA A 471 23.33 0.63 29.68
N LEU A 472 24.30 1.46 29.31
CA LEU A 472 24.33 2.88 29.70
C LEU A 472 23.18 3.66 29.07
N LEU A 473 22.90 3.44 27.78
CA LEU A 473 21.80 4.07 27.06
C LEU A 473 20.43 3.68 27.64
N ASP A 474 20.23 2.42 28.00
CA ASP A 474 19.01 1.92 28.66
C ASP A 474 18.84 2.58 30.05
N GLN A 475 19.93 2.75 30.82
CA GLN A 475 19.89 3.49 32.09
C GLN A 475 19.50 4.97 31.89
N ILE A 476 20.06 5.62 30.86
CA ILE A 476 19.72 7.02 30.53
C ILE A 476 18.25 7.14 30.13
N GLN A 477 17.73 6.22 29.30
CA GLN A 477 16.31 6.21 28.92
C GLN A 477 15.39 6.04 30.13
N HIS A 478 15.72 5.13 31.05
CA HIS A 478 14.96 4.95 32.28
C HIS A 478 14.98 6.20 33.17
N ALA A 479 16.15 6.83 33.33
CA ALA A 479 16.28 8.07 34.09
C ALA A 479 15.48 9.22 33.45
N LEU A 480 15.54 9.36 32.12
CA LEU A 480 14.77 10.34 31.36
C LEU A 480 13.26 10.12 31.50
N ALA A 481 12.78 8.87 31.41
CA ALA A 481 11.37 8.55 31.58
C ALA A 481 10.88 8.88 33.00
N SER A 482 11.67 8.57 34.04
CA SER A 482 11.36 8.95 35.42
C SER A 482 11.40 10.47 35.62
N TYR A 483 12.30 11.17 34.93
CA TYR A 483 12.38 12.62 34.95
C TYR A 483 11.13 13.27 34.36
N LEU A 484 10.72 12.86 33.15
CA LEU A 484 9.50 13.34 32.50
C LEU A 484 8.25 13.04 33.33
N GLU A 485 8.20 11.85 33.96
CA GLU A 485 7.11 11.52 34.88
C GLU A 485 7.04 12.48 36.06
N THR A 486 8.19 12.82 36.67
CA THR A 486 8.25 13.77 37.80
C THR A 486 7.69 15.13 37.38
N LYS A 487 7.99 15.58 36.16
CA LYS A 487 7.43 16.82 35.59
C LYS A 487 5.92 16.72 35.38
N ARG A 488 5.42 15.59 34.89
CA ARG A 488 3.98 15.34 34.73
C ARG A 488 3.24 15.28 36.07
N SER A 489 3.81 14.65 37.08
CA SER A 489 3.21 14.61 38.43
C SER A 489 3.14 16.00 39.07
N ASN A 490 4.13 16.87 38.82
CA ASN A 490 4.12 18.25 39.34
C ASN A 490 3.05 19.13 38.69
N PHE A 491 2.83 18.97 37.38
CA PHE A 491 1.77 19.62 36.60
C PHE A 491 0.99 18.60 35.75
N PRO A 492 -0.12 18.04 36.28
CA PRO A 492 -0.86 16.93 35.67
C PRO A 492 -1.40 17.14 34.25
N ARG A 493 -1.53 18.39 33.78
CA ARG A 493 -1.97 18.64 32.40
C ARG A 493 -0.91 18.25 31.35
N PHE A 494 0.34 18.01 31.75
CA PHE A 494 1.38 17.46 30.89
C PHE A 494 1.21 15.98 30.53
N TYR A 495 0.31 15.24 31.21
CA TYR A 495 -0.06 13.89 30.78
C TYR A 495 -0.82 13.88 29.43
N PHE A 496 -1.36 15.03 29.00
CA PHE A 496 -2.02 15.18 27.70
C PHE A 496 -1.06 15.58 26.55
N LEU A 497 0.23 15.75 26.85
CA LEU A 497 1.28 16.03 25.88
C LEU A 497 2.13 14.78 25.60
N SER A 498 2.65 14.67 24.37
CA SER A 498 3.61 13.62 24.04
C SER A 498 4.95 13.83 24.78
N ASP A 499 5.79 12.79 24.82
CA ASP A 499 7.14 12.88 25.39
C ASP A 499 7.97 13.94 24.64
N GLU A 500 7.85 14.02 23.31
CA GLU A 500 8.55 15.00 22.46
C GLU A 500 8.10 16.45 22.73
N GLU A 501 6.80 16.71 22.80
CA GLU A 501 6.26 18.05 23.07
C GLU A 501 6.65 18.54 24.46
N LEU A 502 6.66 17.64 25.44
CA LEU A 502 7.11 17.97 26.79
C LEU A 502 8.61 18.28 26.80
N LEU A 503 9.42 17.53 26.06
CA LEU A 503 10.85 17.81 25.91
C LEU A 503 11.11 19.13 25.18
N GLU A 504 10.33 19.48 24.17
CA GLU A 504 10.42 20.78 23.48
C GLU A 504 10.21 21.94 24.48
N ILE A 505 9.15 21.85 25.29
CA ILE A 505 8.87 22.82 26.37
C ILE A 505 10.01 22.89 27.38
N LEU A 506 10.54 21.73 27.81
CA LEU A 506 11.59 21.65 28.83
C LEU A 506 12.98 22.04 28.30
N SER A 507 13.22 21.94 26.99
CA SER A 507 14.50 22.30 26.37
C SER A 507 14.71 23.81 26.29
N GLN A 508 13.62 24.60 26.24
CA GLN A 508 13.64 26.06 26.07
C GLN A 508 13.24 26.82 27.36
N THR A 509 13.75 26.40 28.53
CA THR A 509 13.37 27.00 29.82
C THR A 509 13.60 28.53 29.90
N ARG A 510 14.53 29.06 29.11
CA ARG A 510 14.85 30.50 29.05
C ARG A 510 13.84 31.33 28.26
N ASN A 511 13.04 30.69 27.40
CA ASN A 511 12.04 31.36 26.57
C ASN A 511 10.63 30.91 26.97
N PRO A 512 9.95 31.65 27.88
CA PRO A 512 8.58 31.33 28.27
C PRO A 512 7.55 31.38 27.14
N MET A 513 7.88 31.95 25.98
CA MET A 513 6.99 31.94 24.81
C MET A 513 6.92 30.56 24.14
N ALA A 514 7.89 29.68 24.39
CA ALA A 514 7.95 28.34 23.79
C ALA A 514 6.74 27.47 24.16
N VAL A 515 6.04 27.75 25.26
CA VAL A 515 4.84 26.98 25.65
C VAL A 515 3.59 27.30 24.81
N GLN A 516 3.55 28.45 24.14
CA GLN A 516 2.34 28.99 23.51
C GLN A 516 1.68 28.01 22.53
N PRO A 517 2.40 27.26 21.67
CA PRO A 517 1.80 26.30 20.75
C PRO A 517 1.09 25.14 21.46
N HIS A 518 1.51 24.77 22.67
CA HIS A 518 1.01 23.61 23.39
C HIS A 518 -0.13 23.93 24.37
N LEU A 519 -0.41 25.22 24.64
CA LEU A 519 -1.42 25.63 25.63
C LEU A 519 -2.83 25.11 25.31
N ARG A 520 -3.22 25.05 24.02
CA ARG A 520 -4.51 24.51 23.58
C ARG A 520 -4.71 23.04 23.94
N LYS A 521 -3.63 22.28 24.15
CA LYS A 521 -3.70 20.88 24.58
C LYS A 521 -3.81 20.76 26.10
N CYS A 522 -3.21 21.70 26.83
CA CYS A 522 -3.25 21.72 28.30
C CYS A 522 -4.53 22.37 28.87
N PHE A 523 -5.13 23.33 28.17
CA PHE A 523 -6.29 24.10 28.63
C PHE A 523 -7.38 24.14 27.56
N GLU A 524 -8.65 24.21 27.97
CA GLU A 524 -9.78 24.26 27.03
C GLU A 524 -9.89 25.63 26.33
N GLY A 525 -9.90 26.74 27.09
CA GLY A 525 -10.13 28.09 26.58
C GLY A 525 -8.88 28.96 26.43
N ILE A 526 -7.69 28.52 26.85
CA ILE A 526 -6.46 29.31 26.71
C ILE A 526 -5.77 28.98 25.39
N ASN A 527 -5.86 29.90 24.43
CA ASN A 527 -5.12 29.85 23.18
C ASN A 527 -3.72 30.45 23.33
N ARG A 528 -3.62 31.63 23.95
CA ARG A 528 -2.36 32.33 24.19
C ARG A 528 -2.36 33.04 25.55
N LEU A 529 -1.17 33.21 26.10
CA LEU A 529 -0.94 34.09 27.26
C LEU A 529 -0.36 35.43 26.78
N GLU A 530 -0.92 36.53 27.29
CA GLU A 530 -0.40 37.87 27.03
C GLU A 530 0.72 38.18 28.04
N PHE A 531 1.94 38.31 27.52
CA PHE A 531 3.10 38.74 28.30
C PHE A 531 3.26 40.25 28.22
N ALA A 532 3.64 40.88 29.32
CA ALA A 532 3.87 42.31 29.39
C ALA A 532 5.04 42.71 28.48
N SER A 533 4.74 43.30 27.32
CA SER A 533 5.74 43.96 26.48
C SER A 533 6.11 45.32 27.07
N LYS A 534 7.41 45.66 27.09
CA LYS A 534 7.83 47.06 27.23
C LYS A 534 7.73 47.67 25.84
N GLY A 535 6.93 48.74 25.71
CA GLY A 535 6.64 49.37 24.42
C GLY A 535 7.88 49.75 23.61
N GLY A 536 7.75 49.64 22.29
CA GLY A 536 8.74 50.00 21.28
C GLY A 536 9.02 48.85 20.33
N GLU A 537 8.47 48.92 19.11
CA GLU A 537 8.94 48.13 17.97
C GLU A 537 10.44 48.45 17.75
N ASP A 538 11.24 47.43 17.44
CA ASP A 538 12.65 47.49 17.01
C ASP A 538 13.77 47.72 18.06
N MET A 539 13.86 46.90 19.11
CA MET A 539 15.18 46.64 19.73
C MET A 539 15.40 45.17 20.11
N GLU A 540 16.54 44.66 19.66
CA GLU A 540 17.07 43.32 19.88
C GLU A 540 17.01 42.89 21.36
N MET A 541 16.58 41.64 21.55
CA MET A 541 16.43 40.94 22.83
C MET A 541 17.74 40.84 23.63
N THR A 542 18.00 41.82 24.51
CA THR A 542 18.74 41.55 25.75
C THR A 542 17.76 41.19 26.86
N VAL A 543 17.46 39.89 26.97
CA VAL A 543 16.59 39.27 27.99
C VAL A 543 17.22 39.44 29.38
N THR A 544 16.83 40.46 30.14
CA THR A 544 17.24 40.62 31.56
C THR A 544 16.09 40.91 32.53
N VAL A 545 14.83 40.95 32.09
CA VAL A 545 13.67 41.05 32.98
C VAL A 545 12.65 39.97 32.63
N ALA A 546 12.22 39.22 33.64
CA ALA A 546 11.28 38.12 33.50
C ALA A 546 9.95 38.56 32.86
N PRO A 547 9.44 37.83 31.85
CA PRO A 547 8.17 38.16 31.23
C PRO A 547 7.01 37.88 32.21
N GLU A 548 6.17 38.90 32.41
CA GLU A 548 5.02 38.89 33.34
C GLU A 548 3.73 38.60 32.56
N ILE A 549 2.98 37.57 32.95
CA ILE A 549 1.70 37.21 32.32
C ILE A 549 0.60 38.12 32.89
N ARG A 550 -0.17 38.77 32.00
CA ARG A 550 -1.23 39.73 32.35
C ARG A 550 -2.64 39.28 32.03
N ALA A 551 -2.81 38.53 30.94
CA ALA A 551 -4.12 38.08 30.49
C ALA A 551 -4.03 36.73 29.79
N MET A 552 -5.17 36.04 29.77
CA MET A 552 -5.40 34.87 28.93
C MET A 552 -6.26 35.27 27.74
N LEU A 553 -5.92 34.73 26.57
CA LEU A 553 -6.58 34.99 25.30
C LEU A 553 -7.22 33.71 24.79
N SER A 554 -8.50 33.78 24.41
CA SER A 554 -9.22 32.65 23.80
C SER A 554 -8.92 32.50 22.30
N PRO A 555 -9.30 31.36 21.67
CA PRO A 555 -9.23 31.20 20.23
C PRO A 555 -10.05 32.24 19.45
N GLU A 556 -11.18 32.68 20.02
CA GLU A 556 -12.09 33.67 19.45
C GLU A 556 -11.63 35.12 19.67
N GLY A 557 -10.51 35.32 20.37
CA GLY A 557 -9.94 36.62 20.68
C GLY A 557 -10.50 37.28 21.93
N GLU A 558 -11.22 36.55 22.78
CA GLU A 558 -11.64 37.06 24.08
C GLU A 558 -10.42 37.26 24.99
N ARG A 559 -10.38 38.38 25.70
CA ARG A 559 -9.31 38.73 26.63
C ARG A 559 -9.84 38.77 28.07
N VAL A 560 -9.24 37.97 28.95
CA VAL A 560 -9.55 37.98 30.39
C VAL A 560 -8.28 38.23 31.18
N GLU A 561 -8.32 39.25 32.04
CA GLU A 561 -7.19 39.62 32.89
C GLU A 561 -7.00 38.60 34.03
N VAL A 562 -5.74 38.25 34.29
CA VAL A 562 -5.36 37.35 35.38
C VAL A 562 -4.47 38.08 36.37
N LEU A 563 -4.44 37.57 37.61
CA LEU A 563 -3.45 38.03 38.58
C LEU A 563 -2.04 37.78 38.04
N LYS A 564 -1.18 38.79 38.16
CA LYS A 564 0.17 38.82 37.61
C LYS A 564 0.97 37.57 38.00
N VAL A 565 1.41 36.80 37.02
CA VAL A 565 2.30 35.65 37.21
C VAL A 565 3.66 35.95 36.58
N LYS A 566 4.74 35.73 37.33
CA LYS A 566 6.10 35.82 36.80
C LYS A 566 6.48 34.47 36.19
N ALA A 567 6.78 34.43 34.90
CA ALA A 567 7.25 33.22 34.23
C ALA A 567 8.76 33.03 34.44
N THR A 568 9.15 32.75 35.69
CA THR A 568 10.54 32.50 36.11
C THR A 568 10.68 31.14 36.76
N GLY A 569 11.76 30.42 36.47
CA GLY A 569 12.03 29.10 37.04
C GLY A 569 11.46 27.98 36.17
N ASN A 570 11.08 26.86 36.79
CA ASN A 570 10.58 25.70 36.05
C ASN A 570 9.19 25.98 35.45
N VAL A 571 8.95 25.42 34.27
CA VAL A 571 7.71 25.65 33.50
C VAL A 571 6.46 25.17 34.24
N GLU A 572 6.55 24.00 34.88
CA GLU A 572 5.45 23.42 35.66
C GLU A 572 5.00 24.31 36.83
N ASP A 573 5.91 25.05 37.45
CA ASP A 573 5.63 25.81 38.68
C ASP A 573 4.78 27.05 38.38
N TRP A 574 5.14 27.80 37.34
CA TRP A 574 4.37 28.99 36.96
C TRP A 574 3.11 28.63 36.16
N LEU A 575 3.08 27.53 35.39
CA LEU A 575 1.83 27.05 34.76
C LEU A 575 0.79 26.62 35.80
N LYS A 576 1.21 26.02 36.91
CA LYS A 576 0.34 25.72 38.05
C LYS A 576 -0.23 26.98 38.71
N GLN A 577 0.55 28.07 38.74
CA GLN A 577 0.04 29.37 39.18
C GLN A 577 -0.96 29.96 38.18
N VAL A 578 -0.70 29.83 36.87
CA VAL A 578 -1.64 30.23 35.81
C VAL A 578 -2.97 29.48 35.95
N GLU A 579 -2.95 28.16 36.15
CA GLU A 579 -4.16 27.36 36.37
C GLU A 579 -4.98 27.85 37.57
N LYS A 580 -4.31 28.11 38.71
CA LYS A 580 -4.98 28.62 39.91
C LYS A 580 -5.55 30.03 39.69
N ASN A 581 -4.79 30.89 39.02
CA ASN A 581 -5.20 32.28 38.74
C ASN A 581 -6.31 32.35 37.69
N MET A 582 -6.34 31.42 36.73
CA MET A 582 -7.42 31.27 35.76
C MET A 582 -8.76 31.05 36.47
N VAL A 583 -8.84 30.04 37.35
CA VAL A 583 -10.06 29.75 38.14
C VAL A 583 -10.49 30.97 38.97
N THR A 584 -9.52 31.68 39.56
CA THR A 584 -9.79 32.88 40.37
C THR A 584 -10.29 34.05 39.52
N ALA A 585 -9.72 34.25 38.33
CA ALA A 585 -10.12 35.29 37.38
C ALA A 585 -11.55 35.06 36.90
N VAL A 586 -11.89 33.84 36.47
CA VAL A 586 -13.25 33.49 36.01
C VAL A 586 -14.28 33.69 37.13
N ARG A 587 -13.96 33.28 38.38
CA ARG A 587 -14.83 33.56 39.55
C ARG A 587 -15.07 35.05 39.75
N THR A 588 -14.02 35.85 39.65
CA THR A 588 -14.09 37.31 39.81
C THR A 588 -14.92 37.95 38.71
N CYS A 589 -14.74 37.51 37.46
CA CYS A 589 -15.54 37.96 36.31
C CYS A 589 -17.02 37.63 36.47
N ILE A 590 -17.37 36.41 36.90
CA ILE A 590 -18.76 36.00 37.16
C ILE A 590 -19.37 36.83 38.28
N LYS A 591 -18.64 37.05 39.39
CA LYS A 591 -19.12 37.86 40.51
C LYS A 591 -19.36 39.31 40.08
N LYS A 592 -18.43 39.91 39.34
CA LYS A 592 -18.58 41.27 38.79
C LYS A 592 -19.79 41.35 37.84
N ALA A 593 -19.93 40.39 36.92
CA ALA A 593 -21.05 40.36 35.99
C ALA A 593 -22.41 40.22 36.70
N LYS A 594 -22.48 39.42 37.77
CA LYS A 594 -23.67 39.28 38.61
C LYS A 594 -24.02 40.61 39.29
N ASP A 595 -23.05 41.27 39.93
CA ASP A 595 -23.28 42.51 40.68
C ASP A 595 -23.66 43.70 39.77
N ASP A 596 -23.30 43.64 38.48
CA ASP A 596 -23.61 44.65 37.47
C ASP A 596 -24.93 44.37 36.71
N PHE A 597 -25.47 43.14 36.78
CA PHE A 597 -26.64 42.70 36.00
C PHE A 597 -27.89 43.52 36.29
N GLU A 598 -28.20 43.79 37.56
CA GLU A 598 -29.39 44.57 37.94
C GLU A 598 -29.22 46.09 37.73
N LYS A 599 -27.99 46.56 37.56
CA LYS A 599 -27.65 48.00 37.47
C LYS A 599 -27.62 48.52 36.03
N SER A 600 -27.53 47.63 35.05
CA SER A 600 -27.26 47.97 33.66
C SER A 600 -28.38 47.48 32.74
N VAL A 601 -28.56 48.15 31.60
CA VAL A 601 -29.43 47.62 30.54
C VAL A 601 -28.80 46.34 29.98
N ARG A 602 -29.62 45.31 29.73
CA ARG A 602 -29.15 43.99 29.30
C ARG A 602 -28.21 44.05 28.10
N GLU A 603 -28.52 44.83 27.07
CA GLU A 603 -27.71 44.98 25.85
C GLU A 603 -26.31 45.52 26.14
N GLU A 604 -26.18 46.55 26.97
CA GLU A 604 -24.88 47.11 27.36
C GLU A 604 -24.12 46.16 28.28
N TRP A 605 -24.82 45.47 29.18
CA TRP A 605 -24.23 44.49 30.09
C TRP A 605 -23.58 43.33 29.32
N LEU A 606 -24.24 42.83 28.26
CA LEU A 606 -23.71 41.75 27.41
C LEU A 606 -22.36 42.08 26.79
N ILE A 607 -22.14 43.35 26.40
CA ILE A 607 -20.92 43.79 25.72
C ILE A 607 -19.76 44.01 26.71
N ARG A 608 -20.05 44.36 27.97
CA ARG A 608 -19.02 44.70 28.97
C ARG A 608 -18.38 43.49 29.66
N HIS A 609 -19.01 42.34 29.64
CA HIS A 609 -18.58 41.16 30.39
C HIS A 609 -18.12 40.03 29.47
N ALA A 610 -17.22 39.19 29.97
CA ALA A 610 -16.76 38.01 29.27
C ALA A 610 -17.93 37.02 29.01
N HIS A 611 -17.88 36.36 27.87
CA HIS A 611 -18.86 35.41 27.35
C HIS A 611 -19.31 34.38 28.39
N GLN A 612 -18.36 33.67 29.00
CA GLN A 612 -18.66 32.65 30.00
C GLN A 612 -19.39 33.23 31.22
N SER A 613 -19.07 34.47 31.61
CA SER A 613 -19.73 35.17 32.71
C SER A 613 -21.16 35.55 32.36
N VAL A 614 -21.36 36.05 31.14
CA VAL A 614 -22.68 36.39 30.58
C VAL A 614 -23.62 35.18 30.61
N LEU A 615 -23.19 34.04 30.06
CA LEU A 615 -24.01 32.83 30.00
C LEU A 615 -24.38 32.31 31.39
N THR A 616 -23.39 32.22 32.28
CA THR A 616 -23.58 31.67 33.63
C THR A 616 -24.51 32.54 34.47
N VAL A 617 -24.33 33.86 34.42
CA VAL A 617 -25.17 34.81 35.17
C VAL A 617 -26.59 34.83 34.59
N SER A 618 -26.75 34.84 33.27
CA SER A 618 -28.08 34.79 32.63
C SER A 618 -28.86 33.54 33.04
N GLN A 619 -28.23 32.36 32.97
CA GLN A 619 -28.86 31.11 33.39
C GLN A 619 -29.20 31.07 34.88
N THR A 620 -28.32 31.63 35.73
CA THR A 620 -28.57 31.72 37.18
C THR A 620 -29.77 32.61 37.48
N TYR A 621 -29.84 33.80 36.86
CA TYR A 621 -30.97 34.72 37.05
C TYR A 621 -32.28 34.14 36.50
N TRP A 622 -32.25 33.48 35.35
CA TRP A 622 -33.41 32.76 34.81
C TRP A 622 -33.90 31.67 35.78
N CYS A 623 -32.98 30.83 36.29
CA CYS A 623 -33.33 29.77 37.24
C CYS A 623 -33.91 30.31 38.55
N VAL A 624 -33.34 31.39 39.09
CA VAL A 624 -33.84 32.03 40.32
C VAL A 624 -35.21 32.65 40.10
N ALA A 625 -35.39 33.40 39.01
CA ALA A 625 -36.68 34.02 38.68
C ALA A 625 -37.77 32.97 38.49
N LEU A 626 -37.50 31.92 37.71
CA LEU A 626 -38.47 30.83 37.50
C LEU A 626 -38.74 30.04 38.78
N THR A 627 -37.73 29.81 39.62
CA THR A 627 -37.93 29.18 40.94
C THR A 627 -38.85 30.02 41.81
N GLN A 628 -38.66 31.35 41.83
CA GLN A 628 -39.55 32.26 42.57
C GLN A 628 -40.99 32.23 42.04
N THR A 629 -41.16 32.24 40.71
CA THR A 629 -42.48 32.09 40.07
C THR A 629 -43.13 30.75 40.42
N LEU A 630 -42.39 29.65 40.45
CA LEU A 630 -42.93 28.33 40.82
C LEU A 630 -43.19 28.17 42.34
N THR A 631 -42.57 29.02 43.17
CA THR A 631 -42.81 29.06 44.63
C THR A 631 -44.00 29.92 45.00
N SER A 632 -44.48 30.78 44.09
CA SER A 632 -45.60 31.68 44.38
C SER A 632 -46.89 30.91 44.69
N ASP A 633 -47.81 31.61 45.34
CA ASP A 633 -49.13 31.07 45.70
C ASP A 633 -49.83 30.46 44.48
N GLU A 634 -50.49 29.31 44.68
CA GLU A 634 -51.14 28.54 43.61
C GLU A 634 -52.16 29.37 42.82
N SER A 635 -52.83 30.33 43.46
CA SER A 635 -53.86 31.17 42.86
C SER A 635 -53.33 32.17 41.83
N ILE A 636 -52.07 32.61 41.96
CA ILE A 636 -51.44 33.59 41.05
C ILE A 636 -50.36 32.98 40.17
N ARG A 637 -49.89 31.77 40.49
CA ARG A 637 -48.77 31.09 39.83
C ARG A 637 -48.92 31.04 38.32
N GLN A 638 -50.08 30.62 37.84
CA GLN A 638 -50.36 30.50 36.42
C GLN A 638 -50.23 31.85 35.70
N ALA A 639 -50.83 32.91 36.25
CA ALA A 639 -50.76 34.25 35.67
C ALA A 639 -49.32 34.79 35.66
N THR A 640 -48.58 34.59 36.76
CA THR A 640 -47.16 35.00 36.82
C THR A 640 -46.27 34.22 35.86
N LEU A 641 -46.60 32.96 35.56
CA LEU A 641 -45.87 32.13 34.61
C LEU A 641 -46.14 32.59 33.16
N GLU A 642 -47.40 32.93 32.83
CA GLU A 642 -47.77 33.50 31.54
C GLU A 642 -47.13 34.88 31.29
N ASP A 643 -47.00 35.71 32.33
CA ASP A 643 -46.28 36.99 32.22
C ASP A 643 -44.76 36.80 32.08
N PHE A 644 -44.19 35.79 32.74
CA PHE A 644 -42.79 35.41 32.57
C PHE A 644 -42.52 34.88 31.15
N GLU A 645 -43.46 34.12 30.57
CA GLU A 645 -43.40 33.68 29.18
C GLU A 645 -43.38 34.87 28.22
N LYS A 646 -44.33 35.82 28.34
CA LYS A 646 -44.37 37.03 27.50
C LYS A 646 -43.07 37.84 27.59
N LYS A 647 -42.51 38.00 28.79
CA LYS A 647 -41.22 38.66 28.99
C LYS A 647 -40.09 37.92 28.27
N SER A 648 -40.08 36.59 28.34
CA SER A 648 -39.08 35.76 27.66
C SER A 648 -39.11 35.94 26.14
N TYR A 649 -40.30 35.99 25.53
CA TYR A 649 -40.45 36.30 24.10
C TYR A 649 -39.92 37.69 23.74
N LEU A 650 -40.22 38.70 24.57
CA LEU A 650 -39.80 40.08 24.32
C LEU A 650 -38.28 40.25 24.42
N ASP A 651 -37.65 39.67 25.43
CA ASP A 651 -36.19 39.71 25.60
C ASP A 651 -35.47 38.96 24.47
N LEU A 652 -36.00 37.81 24.06
CA LEU A 652 -35.45 37.01 22.96
C LEU A 652 -35.50 37.78 21.63
N ASN A 653 -36.63 38.44 21.32
CA ASN A 653 -36.77 39.24 20.10
C ASN A 653 -35.82 40.46 20.08
N LYS A 654 -35.51 41.05 21.24
CA LYS A 654 -34.48 42.11 21.34
C LYS A 654 -33.09 41.58 21.02
N LEU A 655 -32.73 40.40 21.55
CA LEU A 655 -31.45 39.75 21.23
C LEU A 655 -31.34 39.41 19.74
N ALA A 656 -32.40 38.87 19.14
CA ALA A 656 -32.44 38.60 17.70
C ALA A 656 -32.32 39.89 16.86
N ALA A 657 -32.94 40.98 17.30
CA ALA A 657 -32.78 42.29 16.67
C ALA A 657 -31.34 42.82 16.76
N LEU A 658 -30.67 42.60 17.89
CA LEU A 658 -29.25 42.98 18.08
C LEU A 658 -28.33 42.22 17.12
N VAL A 659 -28.53 40.92 16.93
CA VAL A 659 -27.70 40.09 16.01
C VAL A 659 -27.79 40.57 14.56
N ARG A 660 -28.92 41.16 14.13
CA ARG A 660 -29.06 41.70 12.77
C ARG A 660 -28.20 42.94 12.51
N GLN A 661 -27.70 43.59 13.56
CA GLN A 661 -26.84 44.76 13.43
C GLN A 661 -25.38 44.37 13.09
N GLU A 662 -24.61 45.36 12.67
CA GLU A 662 -23.16 45.23 12.54
C GLU A 662 -22.52 45.16 13.93
N LEU A 663 -22.14 43.95 14.33
CA LEU A 663 -21.49 43.64 15.60
C LEU A 663 -20.09 43.04 15.35
N PRO A 664 -19.12 43.31 16.24
CA PRO A 664 -17.86 42.55 16.28
C PRO A 664 -18.12 41.05 16.40
N GLN A 665 -17.27 40.23 15.77
CA GLN A 665 -17.41 38.78 15.72
C GLN A 665 -17.61 38.15 17.11
N LEU A 666 -16.76 38.54 18.08
CA LEU A 666 -16.84 38.07 19.46
C LEU A 666 -18.21 38.33 20.12
N VAL A 667 -18.76 39.53 19.98
CA VAL A 667 -20.06 39.91 20.55
C VAL A 667 -21.20 39.14 19.88
N ARG A 668 -21.08 38.90 18.57
CA ARG A 668 -22.04 38.10 17.81
C ARG A 668 -22.07 36.66 18.30
N ASP A 669 -20.91 36.07 18.57
CA ASP A 669 -20.80 34.70 19.07
C ASP A 669 -21.37 34.57 20.50
N VAL A 670 -21.19 35.61 21.33
CA VAL A 670 -21.89 35.73 22.63
C VAL A 670 -23.42 35.74 22.45
N CYS A 671 -23.93 36.57 21.54
CA CYS A 671 -25.37 36.66 21.30
C CYS A 671 -25.94 35.34 20.77
N ARG A 672 -25.25 34.67 19.83
CA ARG A 672 -25.67 33.36 19.28
C ARG A 672 -25.76 32.28 20.36
N ALA A 673 -24.73 32.18 21.19
CA ALA A 673 -24.71 31.23 22.30
C ALA A 673 -25.83 31.50 23.31
N LEU A 674 -26.06 32.78 23.64
CA LEU A 674 -27.12 33.18 24.56
C LEU A 674 -28.51 32.91 23.99
N ILE A 675 -28.76 33.25 22.72
CA ILE A 675 -30.03 32.96 22.03
C ILE A 675 -30.30 31.46 22.03
N THR A 676 -29.29 30.64 21.76
CA THR A 676 -29.44 29.17 21.75
C THR A 676 -29.95 28.64 23.09
N ILE A 677 -29.41 29.17 24.20
CA ILE A 677 -29.84 28.81 25.56
C ILE A 677 -31.22 29.40 25.88
N ASP A 678 -31.45 30.68 25.55
CA ASP A 678 -32.68 31.40 25.89
C ASP A 678 -33.90 30.86 25.12
N VAL A 679 -33.72 30.34 23.90
CA VAL A 679 -34.79 29.64 23.17
C VAL A 679 -35.22 28.37 23.92
N HIS A 680 -34.26 27.56 24.39
CA HIS A 680 -34.58 26.38 25.20
C HIS A 680 -35.26 26.77 26.52
N ALA A 681 -34.76 27.81 27.19
CA ALA A 681 -35.32 28.35 28.41
C ALA A 681 -36.78 28.82 28.22
N ARG A 682 -37.09 29.50 27.11
CA ARG A 682 -38.45 29.89 26.72
C ARG A 682 -39.32 28.65 26.50
N ASP A 683 -38.85 27.66 25.75
CA ASP A 683 -39.65 26.47 25.44
C ASP A 683 -40.04 25.68 26.69
N ILE A 684 -39.13 25.60 27.68
CA ILE A 684 -39.43 25.02 29.00
C ILE A 684 -40.55 25.80 29.70
N VAL A 685 -40.49 27.14 29.69
CA VAL A 685 -41.53 27.98 30.31
C VAL A 685 -42.87 27.76 29.61
N SER A 686 -42.90 27.75 28.27
CA SER A 686 -44.10 27.47 27.49
C SER A 686 -44.68 26.08 27.80
N GLU A 687 -43.84 25.05 27.97
CA GLU A 687 -44.26 23.71 28.39
C GLU A 687 -44.89 23.74 29.79
N MET A 688 -44.29 24.47 30.75
CA MET A 688 -44.84 24.60 32.10
C MET A 688 -46.18 25.36 32.15
N VAL A 689 -46.35 26.39 31.32
CA VAL A 689 -47.62 27.14 31.19
C VAL A 689 -48.74 26.21 30.71
N GLN A 690 -48.44 25.31 29.78
CA GLN A 690 -49.41 24.34 29.25
C GLN A 690 -49.85 23.30 30.29
N ILE A 691 -48.98 22.94 31.24
CA ILE A 691 -49.25 21.93 32.28
C ILE A 691 -50.21 22.46 33.36
N LYS A 692 -50.40 23.78 33.48
CA LYS A 692 -51.30 24.51 34.42
C LYS A 692 -51.05 24.33 35.93
N ASN A 693 -50.50 23.20 36.37
CA ASN A 693 -50.18 22.88 37.76
C ASN A 693 -48.66 22.69 37.99
N ALA A 694 -47.83 23.48 37.30
CA ALA A 694 -46.39 23.43 37.49
C ALA A 694 -46.00 23.84 38.93
N SER A 695 -45.01 23.14 39.50
CA SER A 695 -44.45 23.40 40.82
C SER A 695 -42.94 23.13 40.81
N ILE A 696 -42.23 23.50 41.86
CA ILE A 696 -40.79 23.20 42.00
C ILE A 696 -40.52 21.68 42.02
N ALA A 697 -41.48 20.89 42.49
CA ALA A 697 -41.41 19.44 42.54
C ALA A 697 -41.78 18.76 41.21
N SER A 698 -42.26 19.53 40.22
CA SER A 698 -42.63 18.99 38.91
C SER A 698 -41.39 18.42 38.22
N PHE A 699 -41.54 17.20 37.68
CA PHE A 699 -40.47 16.52 36.96
C PHE A 699 -39.93 17.37 35.80
N GLU A 700 -40.80 18.11 35.11
CA GLU A 700 -40.40 19.00 34.02
C GLU A 700 -39.42 20.10 34.43
N TRP A 701 -39.44 20.53 35.70
CA TRP A 701 -38.43 21.44 36.24
C TRP A 701 -37.21 20.68 36.76
N LEU A 702 -37.43 19.56 37.48
CA LEU A 702 -36.35 18.77 38.05
C LEU A 702 -35.44 18.14 36.98
N LYS A 703 -35.97 17.81 35.80
CA LYS A 703 -35.22 17.24 34.68
C LYS A 703 -34.25 18.24 34.04
N GLN A 704 -34.36 19.54 34.34
CA GLN A 704 -33.54 20.59 33.73
C GLN A 704 -32.24 20.84 34.50
N LEU A 705 -31.24 21.38 33.81
CA LEU A 705 -29.98 21.82 34.40
C LEU A 705 -30.15 23.21 35.03
N ARG A 706 -30.13 23.28 36.35
CA ARG A 706 -30.49 24.48 37.13
C ARG A 706 -29.29 25.09 37.82
N TYR A 707 -29.14 26.41 37.70
CA TYR A 707 -28.00 27.17 38.21
C TYR A 707 -28.42 28.01 39.41
N TYR A 708 -27.66 27.92 40.50
CA TYR A 708 -27.89 28.66 41.73
C TYR A 708 -26.59 29.28 42.22
N PHE A 709 -26.67 30.45 42.84
CA PHE A 709 -25.53 31.10 43.49
C PHE A 709 -25.67 30.95 45.00
N GLU A 710 -24.86 30.06 45.60
CA GLU A 710 -24.91 29.70 47.02
C GLU A 710 -23.51 29.88 47.62
N GLN A 711 -23.38 30.63 48.72
CA GLN A 711 -22.11 30.81 49.45
C GLN A 711 -20.93 31.26 48.57
N ASP A 712 -21.14 32.28 47.73
CA ASP A 712 -20.15 32.78 46.75
C ASP A 712 -19.72 31.77 45.65
N LEU A 713 -20.40 30.62 45.56
CA LEU A 713 -20.16 29.59 44.55
C LEU A 713 -21.40 29.36 43.69
N THR A 714 -21.16 29.05 42.42
CA THR A 714 -22.19 28.63 41.48
C THR A 714 -22.37 27.12 41.61
N VAL A 715 -23.57 26.71 41.97
CA VAL A 715 -23.97 25.31 42.15
C VAL A 715 -24.97 24.95 41.06
N ILE A 716 -24.72 23.82 40.40
CA ILE A 716 -25.57 23.29 39.35
C ILE A 716 -26.30 22.06 39.89
N ARG A 717 -27.62 22.00 39.67
CA ARG A 717 -28.50 20.91 40.09
C ARG A 717 -29.27 20.36 38.91
N MET A 718 -29.32 19.03 38.78
CA MET A 718 -30.15 18.33 37.81
C MET A 718 -30.71 17.07 38.47
N ALA A 719 -32.03 16.95 38.51
CA ALA A 719 -32.73 15.99 39.37
C ALA A 719 -32.15 16.01 40.80
N ASN A 720 -31.57 14.90 41.25
CA ASN A 720 -30.95 14.75 42.57
C ASN A 720 -29.43 15.00 42.57
N SER A 721 -28.84 15.21 41.40
CA SER A 721 -27.40 15.42 41.25
C SER A 721 -27.06 16.89 41.52
N GLN A 722 -26.03 17.13 42.33
CA GLN A 722 -25.50 18.45 42.63
C GLN A 722 -24.01 18.51 42.26
N TYR A 723 -23.61 19.55 41.53
CA TYR A 723 -22.25 19.75 41.09
C TYR A 723 -21.81 21.20 41.30
N ILE A 724 -20.57 21.40 41.76
CA ILE A 724 -20.00 22.75 41.86
C ILE A 724 -19.45 23.13 40.48
N TYR A 725 -19.76 24.34 40.02
CA TYR A 725 -19.23 24.85 38.76
C TYR A 725 -17.69 24.84 38.79
N GLY A 726 -17.07 24.33 37.73
CA GLY A 726 -15.63 24.08 37.71
C GLY A 726 -14.76 25.33 37.54
N TYR A 727 -15.32 26.41 36.97
CA TYR A 727 -14.62 27.67 36.67
C TYR A 727 -13.38 27.50 35.77
N GLU A 728 -13.30 26.44 34.97
CA GLU A 728 -12.33 26.36 33.87
C GLU A 728 -12.64 27.49 32.86
N TYR A 729 -11.62 28.16 32.34
CA TYR A 729 -11.83 29.17 31.31
C TYR A 729 -12.16 28.51 29.97
N LEU A 730 -13.31 28.86 29.39
CA LEU A 730 -13.83 28.24 28.16
C LEU A 730 -13.73 29.15 26.93
N GLY A 731 -13.37 30.43 27.09
CA GLY A 731 -13.44 31.41 26.01
C GLY A 731 -14.88 31.70 25.55
N ALA A 732 -15.02 32.26 24.36
CA ALA A 732 -16.31 32.59 23.76
C ALA A 732 -16.86 31.44 22.91
N SER A 733 -16.97 30.27 23.53
CA SER A 733 -17.26 29.03 22.81
C SER A 733 -18.76 28.89 22.47
N ASP A 734 -19.05 28.37 21.28
CA ASP A 734 -20.42 28.01 20.87
C ASP A 734 -21.08 26.98 21.82
N ARG A 735 -22.41 27.06 21.89
CA ARG A 735 -23.29 26.15 22.63
C ARG A 735 -24.05 25.23 21.68
N LEU A 736 -24.21 23.97 22.07
CA LEU A 736 -25.04 23.03 21.32
C LEU A 736 -26.52 23.38 21.51
N VAL A 737 -27.32 23.25 20.45
CA VAL A 737 -28.78 23.35 20.56
C VAL A 737 -29.30 22.21 21.44
N ILE A 738 -30.00 22.57 22.51
CA ILE A 738 -30.56 21.62 23.45
C ILE A 738 -31.90 21.13 22.91
N THR A 739 -32.04 19.82 22.81
CA THR A 739 -33.27 19.14 22.37
C THR A 739 -33.75 18.20 23.48
N PRO A 740 -34.99 17.68 23.42
CA PRO A 740 -35.44 16.66 24.38
C PRO A 740 -34.53 15.42 24.44
N LEU A 741 -33.86 15.07 23.34
CA LEU A 741 -32.87 13.97 23.33
C LEU A 741 -31.60 14.37 24.09
N THR A 742 -31.13 15.60 23.92
CA THR A 742 -29.98 16.18 24.63
C THR A 742 -30.26 16.26 26.13
N ASP A 743 -31.44 16.73 26.54
CA ASP A 743 -31.86 16.80 27.96
C ASP A 743 -31.85 15.42 28.62
N ARG A 744 -32.38 14.40 27.93
CA ARG A 744 -32.35 13.02 28.41
C ARG A 744 -30.92 12.50 28.56
N CYS A 745 -30.05 12.85 27.62
CA CYS A 745 -28.63 12.52 27.71
C CYS A 745 -27.99 13.21 28.93
N TYR A 746 -28.21 14.51 29.12
CA TYR A 746 -27.70 15.26 30.29
C TYR A 746 -28.18 14.64 31.60
N LEU A 747 -29.46 14.28 31.70
CA LEU A 747 -30.02 13.63 32.88
C LEU A 747 -29.34 12.29 33.18
N CYS A 748 -29.09 11.49 32.14
CA CYS A 748 -28.40 10.21 32.26
C CYS A 748 -26.93 10.38 32.70
N LEU A 749 -26.20 11.32 32.07
CA LEU A 749 -24.80 11.60 32.36
C LEU A 749 -24.62 12.20 33.75
N MET A 750 -25.46 13.16 34.16
CA MET A 750 -25.45 13.71 35.52
C MET A 750 -25.75 12.64 36.57
N GLY A 751 -26.72 11.76 36.28
CA GLY A 751 -27.01 10.61 37.13
C GLY A 751 -25.87 9.59 37.20
N ALA A 752 -25.09 9.41 36.12
CA ALA A 752 -23.90 8.57 36.13
C ALA A 752 -22.80 9.17 37.01
N LEU A 753 -22.56 10.48 36.90
CA LEU A 753 -21.58 11.20 37.71
C LEU A 753 -21.89 11.15 39.21
N GLN A 754 -23.18 11.22 39.58
CA GLN A 754 -23.60 11.05 40.97
C GLN A 754 -23.27 9.67 41.54
N LEU A 755 -23.19 8.64 40.70
CA LEU A 755 -22.86 7.26 41.07
C LEU A 755 -21.37 6.93 40.85
N ASP A 756 -20.54 7.92 40.55
CA ASP A 756 -19.14 7.76 40.18
C ASP A 756 -18.91 6.79 39.00
N LEU A 757 -19.89 6.69 38.10
CA LEU A 757 -19.82 5.91 36.86
C LEU A 757 -19.50 6.81 35.66
N GLY A 758 -19.02 6.20 34.59
CA GLY A 758 -18.90 6.86 33.29
C GLY A 758 -20.22 6.89 32.53
N GLY A 759 -20.28 7.68 31.45
CA GLY A 759 -21.41 7.67 30.51
C GLY A 759 -21.04 7.04 29.18
N ALA A 760 -21.96 6.26 28.60
CA ALA A 760 -21.79 5.64 27.28
C ALA A 760 -22.91 6.03 26.30
N PRO A 761 -22.87 7.25 25.72
CA PRO A 761 -23.73 7.60 24.59
C PRO A 761 -23.47 6.69 23.37
N ALA A 762 -24.49 6.01 22.88
CA ALA A 762 -24.41 5.07 21.76
C ALA A 762 -25.49 5.36 20.71
N GLY A 763 -25.15 5.27 19.43
CA GLY A 763 -26.08 5.50 18.33
C GLY A 763 -25.38 5.76 17.00
N PRO A 764 -26.13 5.97 15.90
CA PRO A 764 -25.59 6.21 14.57
C PRO A 764 -24.63 7.41 14.49
N ALA A 765 -23.83 7.48 13.44
CA ALA A 765 -22.96 8.63 13.18
C ALA A 765 -23.80 9.92 12.99
N GLY A 766 -23.28 11.07 13.44
CA GLY A 766 -23.94 12.36 13.25
C GLY A 766 -25.11 12.68 14.19
N THR A 767 -25.35 11.86 15.23
CA THR A 767 -26.42 12.10 16.22
C THR A 767 -26.00 12.98 17.41
N GLY A 768 -24.79 13.54 17.41
CA GLY A 768 -24.33 14.51 18.40
C GLY A 768 -23.79 13.91 19.72
N LYS A 769 -23.32 12.65 19.72
CA LYS A 769 -22.85 11.94 20.93
C LYS A 769 -21.70 12.64 21.64
N THR A 770 -20.64 12.94 20.89
CA THR A 770 -19.42 13.58 21.39
C THR A 770 -19.71 15.03 21.76
N GLU A 771 -20.44 15.73 20.90
CA GLU A 771 -20.82 17.14 21.08
C GLU A 771 -21.70 17.35 22.31
N THR A 772 -22.64 16.44 22.60
CA THR A 772 -23.47 16.48 23.81
C THR A 772 -22.61 16.34 25.07
N THR A 773 -21.66 15.41 25.08
CA THR A 773 -20.74 15.21 26.22
C THR A 773 -19.86 16.46 26.44
N LYS A 774 -19.33 17.04 25.36
CA LYS A 774 -18.57 18.30 25.44
C LYS A 774 -19.41 19.46 25.93
N ASP A 775 -20.64 19.61 25.44
CA ASP A 775 -21.51 20.73 25.83
C ASP A 775 -21.95 20.65 27.30
N LEU A 776 -22.13 19.44 27.84
CA LEU A 776 -22.33 19.21 29.27
C LEU A 776 -21.10 19.60 30.10
N ALA A 777 -19.90 19.20 29.66
CA ALA A 777 -18.66 19.57 30.34
C ALA A 777 -18.46 21.09 30.38
N LYS A 778 -18.74 21.77 29.25
CA LYS A 778 -18.77 23.24 29.18
C LYS A 778 -19.83 23.83 30.12
N ALA A 779 -21.01 23.23 30.21
CA ALA A 779 -22.08 23.68 31.12
C ALA A 779 -21.64 23.62 32.60
N LEU A 780 -20.83 22.63 32.95
CA LEU A 780 -20.23 22.51 34.29
C LEU A 780 -18.88 23.23 34.44
N ALA A 781 -18.39 23.93 33.42
CA ALA A 781 -17.05 24.52 33.31
C ALA A 781 -15.93 23.57 33.73
N LYS A 782 -15.89 22.40 33.08
CA LYS A 782 -14.83 21.40 33.18
C LYS A 782 -14.14 21.24 31.84
N GLN A 783 -12.81 21.10 31.87
CA GLN A 783 -12.02 20.70 30.70
C GLN A 783 -12.46 19.30 30.24
N CYS A 784 -12.71 19.14 28.95
CA CYS A 784 -13.13 17.85 28.37
C CYS A 784 -12.19 17.47 27.23
N VAL A 785 -11.22 16.61 27.55
CA VAL A 785 -10.26 16.11 26.57
C VAL A 785 -10.92 15.04 25.72
N VAL A 786 -11.06 15.33 24.42
CA VAL A 786 -11.59 14.36 23.46
C VAL A 786 -10.43 13.59 22.86
N PHE A 787 -10.47 12.27 22.96
CA PHE A 787 -9.46 11.39 22.39
C PHE A 787 -10.13 10.45 21.40
N ASN A 788 -9.68 10.45 20.15
CA ASN A 788 -10.21 9.57 19.11
C ASN A 788 -9.48 8.23 19.15
N CYS A 789 -10.20 7.15 19.41
CA CYS A 789 -9.59 5.83 19.58
C CYS A 789 -9.32 5.12 18.25
N SER A 790 -8.17 4.45 18.19
CA SER A 790 -7.76 3.55 17.11
C SER A 790 -7.35 2.18 17.66
N ASP A 791 -7.09 1.25 16.76
CA ASP A 791 -6.54 -0.07 17.05
C ASP A 791 -5.07 -0.03 17.57
N GLN A 792 -4.37 1.08 17.34
CA GLN A 792 -2.99 1.31 17.80
C GLN A 792 -2.89 1.80 19.26
N VAL A 793 -4.02 2.03 19.94
CA VAL A 793 -4.02 2.53 21.33
C VAL A 793 -3.54 1.44 22.29
N ASP A 794 -2.49 1.76 23.07
CA ASP A 794 -1.89 0.86 24.07
C ASP A 794 -2.40 1.15 25.51
N TYR A 795 -2.44 0.12 26.36
CA TYR A 795 -2.88 0.22 27.75
C TYR A 795 -1.96 1.13 28.59
N LYS A 796 -0.67 1.22 28.24
CA LYS A 796 0.28 2.13 28.91
C LYS A 796 -0.02 3.59 28.60
N MET A 797 -0.39 3.88 27.34
CA MET A 797 -0.82 5.23 26.94
C MET A 797 -2.08 5.63 27.70
N MET A 798 -3.06 4.71 27.78
CA MET A 798 -4.29 4.93 28.54
C MET A 798 -4.03 5.08 30.04
N GLY A 799 -3.13 4.30 30.63
CA GLY A 799 -2.71 4.45 32.02
C GLY A 799 -2.10 5.83 32.31
N ARG A 800 -1.21 6.33 31.44
CA ARG A 800 -0.68 7.71 31.54
C ARG A 800 -1.80 8.74 31.41
N PHE A 801 -2.71 8.55 30.47
CA PHE A 801 -3.84 9.46 30.24
C PHE A 801 -4.79 9.52 31.45
N PHE A 802 -5.15 8.37 32.02
CA PHE A 802 -5.97 8.27 33.23
C PHE A 802 -5.28 8.85 34.47
N SER A 803 -3.95 8.72 34.56
CA SER A 803 -3.16 9.38 35.61
C SER A 803 -3.28 10.90 35.53
N GLY A 804 -3.23 11.46 34.31
CA GLY A 804 -3.50 12.88 34.06
C GLY A 804 -4.93 13.28 34.43
N LEU A 805 -5.90 12.47 34.04
CA LEU A 805 -7.32 12.70 34.30
C LEU A 805 -7.65 12.73 35.80
N ALA A 806 -7.18 11.73 36.55
CA ALA A 806 -7.41 11.61 37.99
C ALA A 806 -6.77 12.76 38.79
N GLN A 807 -5.56 13.18 38.39
CA GLN A 807 -4.81 14.23 39.10
C GLN A 807 -5.24 15.65 38.72
N SER A 808 -5.75 15.88 37.51
CA SER A 808 -6.29 17.18 37.05
C SER A 808 -7.77 17.38 37.39
N GLY A 809 -8.53 16.29 37.58
CA GLY A 809 -9.98 16.36 37.76
C GLY A 809 -10.73 16.74 36.48
N ALA A 810 -10.07 16.65 35.32
CA ALA A 810 -10.64 16.88 34.01
C ALA A 810 -11.57 15.73 33.58
N TRP A 811 -12.31 15.94 32.50
CA TRP A 811 -13.15 14.93 31.87
C TRP A 811 -12.50 14.41 30.60
N ALA A 812 -12.78 13.16 30.26
CA ALA A 812 -12.34 12.53 29.02
C ALA A 812 -13.54 12.00 28.24
N CYS A 813 -13.59 12.29 26.94
CA CYS A 813 -14.52 11.65 26.03
C CYS A 813 -13.72 10.84 25.02
N PHE A 814 -13.72 9.51 25.19
CA PHE A 814 -13.11 8.60 24.23
C PHE A 814 -14.09 8.38 23.07
N ASP A 815 -13.80 9.06 21.97
CA ASP A 815 -14.59 8.92 20.76
C ASP A 815 -14.26 7.58 20.11
N GLU A 816 -15.30 6.90 19.61
CA GLU A 816 -15.12 5.66 18.86
C GLU A 816 -14.41 4.55 19.63
N PHE A 817 -14.65 4.49 20.94
CA PHE A 817 -13.96 3.63 21.90
C PHE A 817 -13.98 2.13 21.55
N ASN A 818 -14.99 1.69 20.82
CA ASN A 818 -15.11 0.33 20.29
C ASN A 818 -14.19 0.01 19.08
N ARG A 819 -13.20 0.85 18.79
CA ARG A 819 -12.08 0.54 17.87
C ARG A 819 -10.86 -0.07 18.55
N ILE A 820 -10.80 -0.02 19.88
CA ILE A 820 -9.68 -0.58 20.64
C ILE A 820 -9.77 -2.11 20.67
N ASN A 821 -8.61 -2.76 20.61
CA ASN A 821 -8.50 -4.21 20.74
C ASN A 821 -9.04 -4.71 22.08
N ILE A 822 -9.71 -5.86 22.06
CA ILE A 822 -10.40 -6.44 23.23
C ILE A 822 -9.42 -6.72 24.39
N GLU A 823 -8.19 -7.13 24.09
CA GLU A 823 -7.14 -7.37 25.09
C GLU A 823 -6.80 -6.09 25.87
N VAL A 824 -6.65 -4.96 25.16
CA VAL A 824 -6.35 -3.65 25.76
C VAL A 824 -7.55 -3.13 26.56
N LEU A 825 -8.78 -3.30 26.03
CA LEU A 825 -10.02 -2.93 26.74
C LEU A 825 -10.15 -3.65 28.10
N SER A 826 -9.68 -4.89 28.18
CA SER A 826 -9.71 -5.67 29.42
C SER A 826 -8.81 -5.07 30.51
N VAL A 827 -7.63 -4.57 30.15
CA VAL A 827 -6.72 -3.88 31.08
C VAL A 827 -7.27 -2.50 31.46
N ILE A 828 -7.86 -1.77 30.51
CA ILE A 828 -8.50 -0.47 30.76
C ILE A 828 -9.64 -0.62 31.77
N ALA A 829 -10.41 -1.71 31.72
CA ALA A 829 -11.47 -1.97 32.71
C ALA A 829 -10.90 -2.00 34.14
N GLN A 830 -9.76 -2.67 34.34
CA GLN A 830 -9.12 -2.73 35.66
C GLN A 830 -8.60 -1.36 36.12
N GLN A 831 -8.03 -0.56 35.21
CA GLN A 831 -7.60 0.80 35.49
C GLN A 831 -8.77 1.67 35.96
N LEU A 832 -9.90 1.63 35.24
CA LEU A 832 -11.09 2.40 35.59
C LEU A 832 -11.75 1.93 36.90
N ILE A 833 -11.79 0.62 37.17
CA ILE A 833 -12.26 0.07 38.45
C ILE A 833 -11.43 0.65 39.59
N THR A 834 -10.10 0.66 39.46
CA THR A 834 -9.19 1.18 40.50
C THR A 834 -9.48 2.65 40.83
N ILE A 835 -9.73 3.48 39.80
CA ILE A 835 -10.09 4.89 39.99
C ILE A 835 -11.47 5.03 40.64
N ARG A 836 -12.46 4.25 40.18
CA ARG A 836 -13.82 4.26 40.72
C ARG A 836 -13.84 3.88 42.19
N ASP A 837 -13.15 2.81 42.57
CA ASP A 837 -13.10 2.34 43.95
C ASP A 837 -12.45 3.38 44.86
N ALA A 838 -11.39 4.05 44.39
CA ALA A 838 -10.77 5.17 45.10
C ALA A 838 -11.72 6.36 45.29
N LYS A 839 -12.54 6.69 44.27
CA LYS A 839 -13.58 7.73 44.37
C LYS A 839 -14.68 7.35 45.36
N ALA A 840 -15.18 6.11 45.28
CA ALA A 840 -16.21 5.60 46.18
C ALA A 840 -15.74 5.58 47.64
N ALA A 841 -14.46 5.25 47.87
CA ALA A 841 -13.81 5.33 49.17
C ALA A 841 -13.43 6.76 49.60
N LYS A 842 -13.65 7.77 48.74
CA LYS A 842 -13.35 9.20 48.97
C LYS A 842 -11.89 9.46 49.33
N LEU A 843 -10.98 8.73 48.71
CA LEU A 843 -9.53 8.90 48.92
C LEU A 843 -9.03 10.18 48.25
N SER A 844 -7.99 10.80 48.83
CA SER A 844 -7.31 11.97 48.25
C SER A 844 -6.05 11.59 47.46
N THR A 845 -5.44 10.46 47.82
CA THR A 845 -4.37 9.77 47.08
C THR A 845 -4.69 8.29 47.02
N PHE A 846 -4.24 7.61 45.96
CA PHE A 846 -4.45 6.17 45.80
C PHE A 846 -3.34 5.56 44.94
N MET A 847 -3.19 4.23 45.03
CA MET A 847 -2.22 3.49 44.22
C MET A 847 -2.81 3.18 42.85
N PHE A 848 -2.15 3.64 41.79
CA PHE A 848 -2.54 3.45 40.40
C PHE A 848 -1.32 3.07 39.57
N GLU A 849 -1.39 1.97 38.82
CA GLU A 849 -0.27 1.47 37.98
C GLU A 849 1.08 1.38 38.76
N GLY A 850 1.02 0.99 40.04
CA GLY A 850 2.18 0.85 40.91
C GLY A 850 2.73 2.16 41.51
N ARG A 851 2.03 3.29 41.32
CA ARG A 851 2.44 4.61 41.85
C ARG A 851 1.34 5.22 42.72
N GLU A 852 1.73 5.94 43.77
CA GLU A 852 0.78 6.74 44.53
C GLU A 852 0.53 8.06 43.82
N ILE A 853 -0.71 8.31 43.41
CA ILE A 853 -1.12 9.53 42.70
C ILE A 853 -2.25 10.25 43.44
N ARG A 854 -2.35 11.56 43.21
CA ARG A 854 -3.45 12.39 43.72
C ARG A 854 -4.76 12.10 42.98
N LEU A 855 -5.87 12.15 43.69
CA LEU A 855 -7.21 12.03 43.12
C LEU A 855 -8.01 13.33 43.32
N ILE A 856 -8.55 13.87 42.24
CA ILE A 856 -9.58 14.91 42.24
C ILE A 856 -10.89 14.27 41.78
N SER A 857 -11.85 14.15 42.70
CA SER A 857 -13.10 13.40 42.49
C SER A 857 -13.97 13.89 41.31
N THR A 858 -13.71 15.09 40.79
CA THR A 858 -14.41 15.60 39.61
C THR A 858 -14.04 14.90 38.31
N CYS A 859 -12.99 14.06 38.30
CA CYS A 859 -12.61 13.30 37.12
C CYS A 859 -13.72 12.34 36.66
N ALA A 860 -13.95 12.29 35.36
CA ALA A 860 -14.97 11.45 34.75
C ALA A 860 -14.55 10.98 33.35
N VAL A 861 -15.01 9.78 33.00
CA VAL A 861 -14.74 9.15 31.71
C VAL A 861 -16.05 8.89 30.98
N PHE A 862 -16.10 9.31 29.72
CA PHE A 862 -17.20 9.07 28.82
C PHE A 862 -16.68 8.34 27.59
N ILE A 863 -17.50 7.45 27.04
CA ILE A 863 -17.18 6.70 25.84
C ILE A 863 -18.31 6.91 24.82
N THR A 864 -17.98 7.07 23.55
CA THR A 864 -18.99 7.06 22.49
C THR A 864 -18.83 5.80 21.66
N MET A 865 -19.96 5.28 21.20
CA MET A 865 -20.00 4.07 20.38
C MET A 865 -20.87 4.27 19.14
N ASN A 866 -20.39 3.71 18.03
CA ASN A 866 -21.16 3.52 16.79
C ASN A 866 -21.40 2.01 16.64
N PRO A 867 -22.53 1.47 17.12
CA PRO A 867 -22.86 0.05 16.97
C PRO A 867 -23.05 -0.32 15.50
N GLY A 868 -22.67 -1.54 15.09
CA GLY A 868 -22.98 -2.11 13.77
C GLY A 868 -22.08 -1.68 12.60
N TYR A 869 -21.05 -0.86 12.83
CA TYR A 869 -20.04 -0.53 11.81
C TYR A 869 -18.94 -1.60 11.74
N ALA A 870 -18.42 -1.85 10.54
CA ALA A 870 -17.30 -2.78 10.33
C ALA A 870 -16.05 -2.35 11.12
N GLY A 871 -15.29 -3.33 11.61
CA GLY A 871 -14.07 -3.09 12.41
C GLY A 871 -14.33 -2.58 13.83
N ARG A 872 -15.53 -2.81 14.39
CA ARG A 872 -15.89 -2.44 15.76
C ARG A 872 -16.04 -3.66 16.65
N THR A 873 -15.47 -3.60 17.85
CA THR A 873 -15.55 -4.65 18.86
C THR A 873 -16.73 -4.41 19.80
N GLU A 874 -17.31 -5.49 20.35
CA GLU A 874 -18.21 -5.34 21.49
C GLU A 874 -17.42 -5.09 22.77
N LEU A 875 -17.98 -4.28 23.67
CA LEU A 875 -17.34 -4.02 24.95
C LEU A 875 -17.41 -5.27 25.86
N PRO A 876 -16.32 -5.61 26.57
CA PRO A 876 -16.34 -6.60 27.64
C PRO A 876 -17.35 -6.26 28.76
N ASP A 877 -17.96 -7.26 29.41
CA ASP A 877 -19.02 -7.04 30.39
C ASP A 877 -18.54 -6.34 31.68
N ASN A 878 -17.32 -6.63 32.12
CA ASN A 878 -16.65 -5.92 33.22
C ASN A 878 -16.51 -4.41 32.94
N LEU A 879 -16.28 -4.04 31.68
CA LEU A 879 -16.19 -2.66 31.24
C LEU A 879 -17.57 -2.02 31.12
N LYS A 880 -18.56 -2.74 30.55
CA LYS A 880 -19.96 -2.26 30.47
C LYS A 880 -20.51 -1.86 31.84
N ALA A 881 -20.18 -2.60 32.90
CA ALA A 881 -20.63 -2.31 34.26
C ALA A 881 -20.14 -0.96 34.82
N LEU A 882 -19.08 -0.37 34.24
CA LEU A 882 -18.53 0.93 34.66
C LEU A 882 -19.23 2.13 34.01
N PHE A 883 -20.06 1.89 32.99
CA PHE A 883 -20.70 2.94 32.21
C PHE A 883 -22.21 2.83 32.23
N ARG A 884 -22.88 3.98 32.29
CA ARG A 884 -24.33 4.06 32.10
C ARG A 884 -24.63 4.28 30.60
N PRO A 885 -25.30 3.34 29.92
CA PRO A 885 -25.61 3.48 28.49
C PRO A 885 -26.70 4.53 28.24
N GLN A 886 -26.58 5.26 27.14
CA GLN A 886 -27.60 6.20 26.66
C GLN A 886 -27.75 6.12 25.15
N SER A 887 -28.95 5.78 24.67
CA SER A 887 -29.22 5.71 23.22
C SER A 887 -29.47 7.09 22.61
N MET A 888 -28.73 7.43 21.55
CA MET A 888 -28.77 8.67 20.77
C MET A 888 -29.12 8.34 19.32
N MET A 889 -30.40 8.06 19.04
CA MET A 889 -30.83 7.47 17.75
C MET A 889 -31.11 8.52 16.66
N VAL A 890 -32.06 9.42 16.88
CA VAL A 890 -32.47 10.42 15.88
C VAL A 890 -32.70 11.76 16.60
N PRO A 891 -31.92 12.80 16.29
CA PRO A 891 -32.15 14.14 16.86
C PRO A 891 -33.28 14.87 16.12
N ASP A 892 -33.88 15.88 16.76
CA ASP A 892 -34.93 16.69 16.14
C ASP A 892 -34.32 17.77 15.22
N TYR A 893 -34.20 17.45 13.92
CA TYR A 893 -33.65 18.38 12.93
C TYR A 893 -34.44 19.69 12.81
N ARG A 894 -35.75 19.66 13.06
CA ARG A 894 -36.61 20.85 12.90
C ARG A 894 -36.35 21.83 14.02
N LEU A 895 -36.34 21.37 15.27
CA LEU A 895 -36.02 22.23 16.42
C LEU A 895 -34.60 22.81 16.28
N ILE A 896 -33.64 21.98 15.89
CA ILE A 896 -32.25 22.44 15.70
C ILE A 896 -32.17 23.51 14.60
N ALA A 897 -32.84 23.29 13.45
CA ALA A 897 -32.85 24.26 12.36
C ALA A 897 -33.54 25.58 12.76
N GLU A 898 -34.65 25.51 13.51
CA GLU A 898 -35.37 26.69 14.01
C GLU A 898 -34.47 27.55 14.91
N VAL A 899 -33.82 26.93 15.89
CA VAL A 899 -32.94 27.64 16.84
C VAL A 899 -31.76 28.27 16.11
N ILE A 900 -31.12 27.55 15.18
CA ILE A 900 -29.98 28.08 14.44
C ILE A 900 -30.40 29.25 13.54
N LEU A 901 -31.47 29.11 12.74
CA LEU A 901 -31.99 30.21 11.92
C LEU A 901 -32.30 31.44 12.77
N TYR A 902 -32.94 31.22 13.91
CA TYR A 902 -33.28 32.30 14.83
C TYR A 902 -32.01 32.97 15.40
N SER A 903 -30.98 32.19 15.76
CA SER A 903 -29.68 32.71 16.21
C SER A 903 -28.89 33.45 15.12
N GLU A 904 -29.20 33.20 13.84
CA GLU A 904 -28.66 33.91 12.69
C GLU A 904 -29.48 35.17 12.31
N GLY A 905 -30.58 35.45 13.04
CA GLY A 905 -31.38 36.66 12.89
C GLY A 905 -32.61 36.52 11.98
N PHE A 906 -33.06 35.30 11.68
CA PHE A 906 -34.30 35.06 10.92
C PHE A 906 -35.54 35.21 11.81
N GLU A 907 -36.54 35.97 11.34
CA GLU A 907 -37.81 36.19 12.03
C GLU A 907 -38.79 35.02 11.80
N ASN A 908 -38.85 34.48 10.58
CA ASN A 908 -39.78 33.39 10.22
C ASN A 908 -39.14 31.99 10.38
N SER A 909 -38.22 31.84 11.33
CA SER A 909 -37.39 30.64 11.54
C SER A 909 -38.21 29.34 11.65
N LYS A 910 -39.35 29.37 12.32
CA LYS A 910 -40.22 28.19 12.57
C LYS A 910 -40.89 27.63 11.30
N VAL A 911 -41.26 28.49 10.35
CA VAL A 911 -41.85 28.04 9.07
C VAL A 911 -40.73 27.54 8.15
N LEU A 912 -39.64 28.31 8.07
CA LEU A 912 -38.46 27.98 7.27
C LEU A 912 -37.82 26.65 7.68
N ALA A 913 -37.66 26.40 8.97
CA ALA A 913 -37.13 25.13 9.49
C ALA A 913 -38.01 23.93 9.10
N ARG A 914 -39.34 24.09 9.15
CA ARG A 914 -40.29 23.05 8.71
C ARG A 914 -40.14 22.75 7.22
N LYS A 915 -40.11 23.78 6.37
CA LYS A 915 -39.92 23.63 4.92
C LYS A 915 -38.58 22.96 4.61
N MET A 916 -37.51 23.37 5.28
CA MET A 916 -36.16 22.83 5.11
C MET A 916 -36.07 21.33 5.46
N VAL A 917 -36.58 20.93 6.62
CA VAL A 917 -36.55 19.52 7.04
C VAL A 917 -37.43 18.67 6.14
N GLN A 918 -38.59 19.18 5.73
CA GLN A 918 -39.45 18.48 4.78
C GLN A 918 -38.76 18.30 3.42
N MET A 919 -38.02 19.31 2.94
CA MET A 919 -37.21 19.20 1.72
C MET A 919 -36.20 18.06 1.82
N TYR A 920 -35.41 18.01 2.89
CA TYR A 920 -34.40 16.95 3.08
C TYR A 920 -35.03 15.56 3.22
N LYS A 921 -36.19 15.47 3.88
CA LYS A 921 -36.96 14.23 3.95
C LYS A 921 -37.41 13.77 2.55
N LEU A 922 -38.01 14.67 1.77
CA LEU A 922 -38.42 14.37 0.39
C LEU A 922 -37.23 13.99 -0.49
N CYS A 923 -36.09 14.68 -0.35
CA CYS A 923 -34.88 14.34 -1.08
C CYS A 923 -34.38 12.93 -0.74
N SER A 924 -34.39 12.56 0.54
CA SER A 924 -33.98 11.22 0.99
C SER A 924 -34.94 10.11 0.53
N GLU A 925 -36.22 10.42 0.33
CA GLU A 925 -37.24 9.44 -0.06
C GLU A 925 -37.43 9.34 -1.59
N GLN A 926 -37.19 10.42 -2.34
CA GLN A 926 -37.51 10.51 -3.78
C GLN A 926 -36.30 10.56 -4.71
N LEU A 927 -35.13 11.03 -4.27
CA LEU A 927 -33.95 11.05 -5.13
C LEU A 927 -33.35 9.65 -5.25
N SER A 928 -32.53 9.45 -6.28
CA SER A 928 -31.81 8.18 -6.45
C SER A 928 -30.91 7.89 -5.24
N GLN A 929 -30.78 6.61 -4.89
CA GLN A 929 -29.87 6.19 -3.82
C GLN A 929 -28.42 6.23 -4.34
N GLN A 930 -27.61 7.11 -3.76
CA GLN A 930 -26.20 7.26 -4.07
C GLN A 930 -25.37 7.25 -2.79
N ASP A 931 -24.22 6.58 -2.79
CA ASP A 931 -23.35 6.45 -1.61
C ASP A 931 -22.84 7.79 -1.07
N HIS A 932 -22.71 8.79 -1.94
CA HIS A 932 -22.20 10.13 -1.62
C HIS A 932 -23.32 11.13 -1.24
N TYR A 933 -24.59 10.73 -1.24
CA TYR A 933 -25.69 11.58 -0.80
C TYR A 933 -25.76 11.59 0.73
N ASP A 934 -25.61 12.79 1.31
CA ASP A 934 -25.73 13.03 2.74
C ASP A 934 -26.87 14.02 3.01
N PHE A 935 -27.95 13.50 3.61
CA PHE A 935 -29.11 14.26 4.08
C PHE A 935 -29.16 14.34 5.62
N GLY A 936 -28.06 14.00 6.29
CA GLY A 936 -27.95 14.05 7.75
C GLY A 936 -27.73 15.44 8.32
N MET A 937 -27.59 15.52 9.65
CA MET A 937 -27.47 16.78 10.38
C MET A 937 -26.28 17.66 9.94
N ARG A 938 -25.18 17.05 9.46
CA ARG A 938 -24.01 17.80 8.96
C ARG A 938 -24.33 18.59 7.69
N ALA A 939 -25.12 18.02 6.79
CA ALA A 939 -25.61 18.72 5.60
C ALA A 939 -26.54 19.88 5.99
N VAL A 940 -27.52 19.61 6.86
CA VAL A 940 -28.46 20.61 7.40
C VAL A 940 -27.70 21.79 8.04
N LYS A 941 -26.74 21.51 8.94
CA LYS A 941 -25.95 22.57 9.59
C LYS A 941 -25.17 23.42 8.59
N SER A 942 -24.63 22.82 7.52
CA SER A 942 -23.89 23.57 6.47
C SER A 942 -24.78 24.60 5.79
N VAL A 943 -26.02 24.23 5.46
CA VAL A 943 -26.99 25.15 4.85
C VAL A 943 -27.38 26.27 5.81
N LEU A 944 -27.61 25.95 7.08
CA LEU A 944 -28.01 26.95 8.08
C LEU A 944 -26.95 28.02 8.29
N VAL A 945 -25.68 27.62 8.36
CA VAL A 945 -24.55 28.57 8.46
C VAL A 945 -24.46 29.43 7.21
N MET A 946 -24.59 28.82 6.02
CA MET A 946 -24.58 29.57 4.75
C MET A 946 -25.74 30.57 4.67
N ALA A 947 -26.95 30.16 5.06
CA ALA A 947 -28.12 31.03 5.10
C ALA A 947 -27.91 32.24 6.03
N GLY A 948 -27.26 32.03 7.19
CA GLY A 948 -26.89 33.12 8.09
C GLY A 948 -25.91 34.11 7.47
N VAL A 949 -24.87 33.64 6.77
CA VAL A 949 -23.92 34.51 6.04
C VAL A 949 -24.65 35.33 4.98
N LEU A 950 -25.44 34.66 4.13
CA LEU A 950 -26.20 35.32 3.07
C LEU A 950 -27.21 36.34 3.60
N LYS A 951 -27.86 36.05 4.74
CA LYS A 951 -28.79 36.99 5.38
C LYS A 951 -28.09 38.25 5.88
N ARG A 952 -26.83 38.15 6.33
CA ARG A 952 -26.04 39.31 6.74
C ARG A 952 -25.55 40.15 5.57
N GLU A 953 -25.08 39.50 4.52
CA GLU A 953 -24.64 40.20 3.30
C GLU A 953 -25.81 40.92 2.61
N SER A 954 -27.05 40.44 2.81
CA SER A 954 -28.24 41.02 2.22
C SER A 954 -29.43 41.02 3.19
N PRO A 955 -29.46 41.94 4.19
CA PRO A 955 -30.46 41.95 5.25
C PRO A 955 -31.90 42.14 4.78
N ASN A 956 -32.07 42.91 3.70
CA ASN A 956 -33.38 43.32 3.17
C ASN A 956 -34.01 42.29 2.23
N ILE A 957 -33.29 41.21 1.86
CA ILE A 957 -33.85 40.17 1.01
C ILE A 957 -34.82 39.29 1.83
N ASP A 958 -35.90 38.88 1.18
CA ASP A 958 -36.87 37.92 1.73
C ASP A 958 -36.16 36.67 2.25
N GLU A 959 -36.51 36.27 3.47
CA GLU A 959 -35.90 35.12 4.14
C GLU A 959 -36.13 33.80 3.40
N ASP A 960 -37.29 33.64 2.73
CA ASP A 960 -37.57 32.48 1.89
C ASP A 960 -36.55 32.43 0.73
N LEU A 961 -36.25 33.57 0.10
CA LEU A 961 -35.28 33.63 -1.02
C LEU A 961 -33.85 33.33 -0.55
N VAL A 962 -33.45 33.86 0.60
CA VAL A 962 -32.13 33.59 1.20
C VAL A 962 -31.97 32.09 1.50
N LEU A 963 -32.99 31.46 2.10
CA LEU A 963 -32.93 30.04 2.40
C LEU A 963 -32.91 29.18 1.14
N ILE A 964 -33.73 29.48 0.14
CA ILE A 964 -33.73 28.73 -1.13
C ILE A 964 -32.37 28.81 -1.80
N ARG A 965 -31.75 30.00 -1.83
CA ARG A 965 -30.40 30.18 -2.35
C ARG A 965 -29.40 29.28 -1.62
N ALA A 966 -29.42 29.30 -0.29
CA ALA A 966 -28.55 28.46 0.52
C ALA A 966 -28.76 26.95 0.30
N LEU A 967 -30.03 26.52 0.20
CA LEU A 967 -30.39 25.12 -0.09
C LEU A 967 -29.90 24.69 -1.47
N ARG A 968 -30.04 25.55 -2.47
CA ARG A 968 -29.59 25.27 -3.84
C ARG A 968 -28.07 25.16 -3.91
N ASP A 969 -27.37 26.19 -3.46
CA ASP A 969 -25.92 26.32 -3.62
C ASP A 969 -25.18 25.23 -2.81
N SER A 970 -25.75 24.78 -1.68
CA SER A 970 -25.14 23.71 -0.87
C SER A 970 -25.36 22.29 -1.38
N ASN A 971 -26.47 22.02 -2.09
CA ASN A 971 -26.87 20.64 -2.43
C ASN A 971 -26.70 20.34 -3.92
N LEU A 972 -26.91 21.33 -4.79
CA LEU A 972 -26.79 21.15 -6.24
C LEU A 972 -25.41 20.64 -6.71
N PRO A 973 -24.26 20.99 -6.07
CA PRO A 973 -22.96 20.42 -6.44
C PRO A 973 -22.86 18.90 -6.27
N LYS A 974 -23.70 18.31 -5.42
CA LYS A 974 -23.66 16.89 -5.04
C LYS A 974 -24.54 16.01 -5.93
N PHE A 975 -25.64 16.55 -6.46
CA PHE A 975 -26.63 15.76 -7.16
C PHE A 975 -26.22 15.43 -8.60
N LEU A 976 -26.66 14.26 -9.05
CA LEU A 976 -26.65 13.88 -10.46
C LEU A 976 -27.54 14.81 -11.28
N THR A 977 -27.33 14.86 -12.59
CA THR A 977 -28.07 15.76 -13.50
C THR A 977 -29.59 15.55 -13.42
N ASP A 978 -30.04 14.30 -13.37
CA ASP A 978 -31.47 13.96 -13.32
C ASP A 978 -32.08 14.30 -11.95
N ASP A 979 -31.37 13.96 -10.87
CA ASP A 979 -31.77 14.31 -9.50
C ASP A 979 -31.79 15.83 -9.27
N ALA A 980 -30.92 16.58 -9.94
CA ALA A 980 -30.92 18.04 -9.88
C ALA A 980 -32.21 18.65 -10.46
N ILE A 981 -32.84 18.00 -11.44
CA ILE A 981 -34.15 18.41 -11.98
C ILE A 981 -35.24 18.15 -10.95
N LEU A 982 -35.26 16.94 -10.36
CA LEU A 982 -36.20 16.57 -9.30
C LEU A 982 -36.08 17.48 -8.08
N PHE A 983 -34.85 17.77 -7.65
CA PHE A 983 -34.58 18.68 -6.54
C PHE A 983 -35.13 20.10 -6.79
N LYS A 984 -34.98 20.63 -8.01
CA LYS A 984 -35.57 21.92 -8.38
C LYS A 984 -37.10 21.89 -8.32
N ALA A 985 -37.73 20.79 -8.74
CA ALA A 985 -39.17 20.62 -8.63
C ALA A 985 -39.63 20.57 -7.16
N ILE A 986 -38.91 19.85 -6.28
CA ILE A 986 -39.18 19.81 -4.82
C ILE A 986 -39.07 21.22 -4.21
N ILE A 987 -38.06 22.01 -4.60
CA ILE A 987 -37.94 23.41 -4.15
C ILE A 987 -39.14 24.25 -4.60
N GLN A 988 -39.55 24.13 -5.86
CA GLN A 988 -40.68 24.89 -6.41
C GLN A 988 -42.01 24.53 -5.72
N ASP A 989 -42.20 23.27 -5.33
CA ASP A 989 -43.39 22.82 -4.60
C ASP A 989 -43.44 23.37 -3.17
N LEU A 990 -42.29 23.40 -2.47
CA LEU A 990 -42.21 23.92 -1.10
C LEU A 990 -42.19 25.46 -1.02
N PHE A 991 -41.77 26.13 -2.08
CA PHE A 991 -41.68 27.59 -2.19
C PHE A 991 -42.36 28.08 -3.48
N PRO A 992 -43.70 27.98 -3.58
CA PRO A 992 -44.43 28.42 -4.76
C PRO A 992 -44.29 29.94 -4.93
N ASN A 993 -44.11 30.39 -6.18
CA ASN A 993 -43.99 31.79 -6.60
C ASN A 993 -42.68 32.53 -6.27
N VAL A 994 -41.61 31.83 -5.84
CA VAL A 994 -40.30 32.47 -5.60
C VAL A 994 -39.37 32.26 -6.79
N LEU A 995 -39.03 33.34 -7.50
CA LEU A 995 -38.05 33.34 -8.59
C LEU A 995 -36.65 33.66 -8.04
N LEU A 996 -35.71 32.75 -8.25
CA LEU A 996 -34.32 32.93 -7.86
C LEU A 996 -33.59 33.82 -8.87
N PRO A 997 -32.98 34.94 -8.46
CA PRO A 997 -32.08 35.69 -9.34
C PRO A 997 -30.81 34.87 -9.61
N GLU A 998 -30.30 34.94 -10.85
CA GLU A 998 -28.97 34.41 -11.18
C GLU A 998 -27.90 35.28 -10.53
N HIS A 999 -26.89 34.65 -9.93
CA HIS A 999 -25.78 35.36 -9.30
C HIS A 999 -24.71 35.67 -10.34
N ASP A 1000 -24.33 36.94 -10.45
CA ASP A 1000 -23.23 37.36 -11.31
C ASP A 1000 -21.90 37.24 -10.56
N TYR A 1001 -21.04 36.32 -10.99
CA TYR A 1001 -19.69 36.13 -10.43
C TYR A 1001 -18.64 37.07 -11.07
N GLY A 1002 -19.04 37.91 -12.02
CA GLY A 1002 -18.24 39.00 -12.59
C GLY A 1002 -16.78 38.64 -12.86
N GLU A 1003 -15.90 39.24 -12.07
CA GLU A 1003 -14.44 39.14 -12.21
C GLU A 1003 -13.89 37.73 -11.94
N LEU A 1004 -14.51 36.95 -11.05
CA LEU A 1004 -14.13 35.57 -10.79
C LEU A 1004 -14.39 34.71 -12.03
N ARG A 1005 -15.58 34.85 -12.64
CA ARG A 1005 -15.93 34.11 -13.87
C ARG A 1005 -14.95 34.45 -15.00
N ARG A 1006 -14.64 35.74 -15.18
CA ARG A 1006 -13.69 36.21 -16.19
C ARG A 1006 -12.29 35.63 -15.96
N THR A 1007 -11.80 35.67 -14.73
CA THR A 1007 -10.46 35.16 -14.39
C THR A 1007 -10.36 33.64 -14.58
N ILE A 1008 -11.42 32.87 -14.27
CA ILE A 1008 -11.44 31.41 -14.53
C ILE A 1008 -11.26 31.12 -16.02
N ILE A 1009 -11.98 31.85 -16.88
CA ILE A 1009 -11.87 31.71 -18.34
C ILE A 1009 -10.45 32.08 -18.81
N GLU A 1010 -9.87 33.16 -18.29
CA GLU A 1010 -8.48 33.56 -18.58
C GLU A 1010 -7.48 32.45 -18.18
N MET A 1011 -7.66 31.82 -17.01
CA MET A 1011 -6.78 30.73 -16.55
C MET A 1011 -6.94 29.46 -17.38
N GLN A 1012 -8.17 29.12 -17.82
CA GLN A 1012 -8.41 28.00 -18.73
C GLN A 1012 -7.64 28.19 -20.04
N ILE A 1013 -7.73 29.38 -20.63
CA ILE A 1013 -7.01 29.72 -21.86
C ILE A 1013 -5.48 29.70 -21.63
N ARG A 1014 -5.00 30.26 -20.51
CA ARG A 1014 -3.57 30.28 -20.16
C ARG A 1014 -2.98 28.88 -20.02
N ARG A 1015 -3.77 27.90 -19.53
CA ARG A 1015 -3.38 26.48 -19.46
C ARG A 1015 -3.56 25.71 -20.77
N GLY A 1016 -3.99 26.35 -21.85
CA GLY A 1016 -4.24 25.71 -23.15
C GLY A 1016 -5.47 24.79 -23.16
N LEU A 1017 -6.46 25.06 -22.30
CA LEU A 1017 -7.70 24.29 -22.21
C LEU A 1017 -8.81 24.92 -23.05
N GLN A 1018 -9.75 24.09 -23.52
CA GLN A 1018 -10.98 24.57 -24.12
C GLN A 1018 -11.91 25.14 -23.04
N THR A 1019 -12.44 26.33 -23.29
CA THR A 1019 -13.43 26.97 -22.41
C THR A 1019 -14.77 26.27 -22.57
N ASP A 1020 -15.09 25.38 -21.64
CA ASP A 1020 -16.37 24.67 -21.57
C ASP A 1020 -17.22 25.18 -20.39
N GLU A 1021 -18.50 25.45 -20.65
CA GLU A 1021 -19.44 25.99 -19.65
C GLU A 1021 -19.73 25.00 -18.51
N SER A 1022 -19.67 23.68 -18.77
CA SER A 1022 -19.85 22.68 -17.70
C SER A 1022 -18.67 22.69 -16.73
N GLN A 1023 -17.45 22.83 -17.26
CA GLN A 1023 -16.24 22.95 -16.44
C GLN A 1023 -16.23 24.26 -15.64
N LEU A 1024 -16.58 25.38 -16.28
CA LEU A 1024 -16.71 26.68 -15.61
C LEU A 1024 -17.68 26.61 -14.42
N ARG A 1025 -18.86 26.01 -14.64
CA ARG A 1025 -19.86 25.79 -13.58
C ARG A 1025 -19.30 24.94 -12.44
N LYS A 1026 -18.54 23.89 -12.74
CA LYS A 1026 -17.92 23.02 -11.71
C LYS A 1026 -16.82 23.72 -10.91
N VAL A 1027 -16.02 24.59 -11.53
CA VAL A 1027 -15.06 25.43 -10.82
C VAL A 1027 -15.75 26.38 -9.84
N ILE A 1028 -16.86 27.01 -10.27
CA ILE A 1028 -17.66 27.89 -9.40
C ILE A 1028 -18.30 27.10 -8.25
N GLN A 1029 -18.90 25.94 -8.54
CA GLN A 1029 -19.47 25.07 -7.49
C GLN A 1029 -18.41 24.62 -6.47
N PHE A 1030 -17.20 24.33 -6.93
CA PHE A 1030 -16.09 23.97 -6.05
C PHE A 1030 -15.67 25.15 -5.17
N TYR A 1031 -15.57 26.36 -5.74
CA TYR A 1031 -15.33 27.59 -4.99
C TYR A 1031 -16.39 27.83 -3.91
N GLU A 1032 -17.66 27.75 -4.25
CA GLU A 1032 -18.76 27.94 -3.30
C GLU A 1032 -18.71 26.93 -2.16
N THR A 1033 -18.40 25.67 -2.48
CA THR A 1033 -18.29 24.62 -1.46
C THR A 1033 -17.11 24.89 -0.52
N MET A 1034 -15.99 25.39 -1.04
CA MET A 1034 -14.79 25.74 -0.26
C MET A 1034 -15.00 26.95 0.67
N LEU A 1035 -15.90 27.89 0.32
CA LEU A 1035 -16.26 28.99 1.22
C LEU A 1035 -16.95 28.52 2.51
N ILE A 1036 -17.57 27.33 2.47
CA ILE A 1036 -18.43 26.83 3.56
C ILE A 1036 -17.77 25.67 4.29
N ARG A 1037 -17.03 24.82 3.58
CA ARG A 1037 -16.44 23.59 4.11
C ARG A 1037 -14.93 23.59 3.95
N HIS A 1038 -14.25 23.23 5.03
CA HIS A 1038 -12.80 23.03 5.05
C HIS A 1038 -12.36 21.73 4.34
N GLY A 1039 -13.25 20.75 4.21
CA GLY A 1039 -12.98 19.47 3.56
C GLY A 1039 -14.01 19.19 2.47
N VAL A 1040 -13.53 18.91 1.25
CA VAL A 1040 -14.36 18.71 0.06
C VAL A 1040 -13.85 17.48 -0.71
N MET A 1041 -14.79 16.69 -1.24
CA MET A 1041 -14.48 15.55 -2.10
C MET A 1041 -14.86 15.89 -3.54
N LEU A 1042 -13.91 15.75 -4.45
CA LEU A 1042 -14.18 15.80 -5.89
C LEU A 1042 -14.51 14.40 -6.38
N VAL A 1043 -15.81 14.09 -6.47
CA VAL A 1043 -16.31 12.78 -6.91
C VAL A 1043 -16.67 12.83 -8.39
N GLY A 1044 -16.23 11.84 -9.15
CA GLY A 1044 -16.54 11.74 -10.57
C GLY A 1044 -15.71 10.66 -11.27
N PRO A 1045 -16.06 10.28 -12.50
CA PRO A 1045 -15.38 9.22 -13.24
C PRO A 1045 -13.92 9.57 -13.56
N THR A 1046 -13.14 8.56 -13.93
CA THR A 1046 -11.80 8.73 -14.50
C THR A 1046 -11.87 9.65 -15.73
N LEU A 1047 -10.88 10.52 -15.91
CA LEU A 1047 -10.84 11.55 -16.96
C LEU A 1047 -11.97 12.61 -16.88
N GLY A 1048 -12.76 12.67 -15.80
CA GLY A 1048 -13.80 13.68 -15.61
C GLY A 1048 -13.31 15.10 -15.28
N GLY A 1049 -12.04 15.43 -15.51
CA GLY A 1049 -11.49 16.79 -15.31
C GLY A 1049 -11.32 17.26 -13.86
N LYS A 1050 -11.45 16.37 -12.85
CA LYS A 1050 -11.35 16.71 -11.41
C LYS A 1050 -10.09 17.48 -11.06
N THR A 1051 -8.94 17.00 -11.53
CA THR A 1051 -7.63 17.63 -11.29
C THR A 1051 -7.55 19.01 -11.93
N THR A 1052 -8.15 19.17 -13.10
CA THR A 1052 -8.20 20.44 -13.82
C THR A 1052 -9.06 21.46 -13.07
N VAL A 1053 -10.20 21.04 -12.49
CA VAL A 1053 -11.11 21.92 -11.75
C VAL A 1053 -10.42 22.59 -10.57
N TYR A 1054 -9.77 21.83 -9.67
CA TYR A 1054 -9.13 22.46 -8.51
C TYR A 1054 -7.91 23.29 -8.91
N ARG A 1055 -7.13 22.88 -9.93
CA ARG A 1055 -5.96 23.63 -10.41
C ARG A 1055 -6.36 24.98 -11.00
N ILE A 1056 -7.42 25.01 -11.80
CA ILE A 1056 -7.94 26.26 -12.36
C ILE A 1056 -8.44 27.19 -11.25
N LEU A 1057 -9.10 26.65 -10.22
CA LEU A 1057 -9.52 27.47 -9.07
C LEU A 1057 -8.31 28.02 -8.31
N ALA A 1058 -7.30 27.20 -8.03
CA ALA A 1058 -6.08 27.61 -7.33
C ALA A 1058 -5.35 28.75 -8.06
N ASP A 1059 -5.19 28.63 -9.38
CA ASP A 1059 -4.60 29.69 -10.21
C ASP A 1059 -5.47 30.95 -10.20
N SER A 1060 -6.80 30.80 -10.28
CA SER A 1060 -7.73 31.93 -10.32
C SER A 1060 -7.69 32.74 -9.02
N LEU A 1061 -7.65 32.07 -7.87
CA LEU A 1061 -7.54 32.74 -6.56
C LEU A 1061 -6.19 33.47 -6.40
N THR A 1062 -5.12 32.85 -6.88
CA THR A 1062 -3.76 33.43 -6.86
C THR A 1062 -3.66 34.65 -7.79
N ASP A 1063 -4.25 34.58 -8.99
CA ASP A 1063 -4.26 35.68 -9.97
C ASP A 1063 -5.14 36.84 -9.50
N LEU A 1064 -6.30 36.56 -8.87
CA LEU A 1064 -7.16 37.59 -8.25
C LEU A 1064 -6.46 38.31 -7.09
N HIS A 1065 -5.69 37.58 -6.28
CA HIS A 1065 -4.86 38.17 -5.24
C HIS A 1065 -3.78 39.08 -5.84
N ALA A 1066 -3.07 38.61 -6.88
CA ALA A 1066 -2.04 39.38 -7.57
C ALA A 1066 -2.59 40.65 -8.26
N LYS A 1067 -3.84 40.60 -8.75
CA LYS A 1067 -4.58 41.76 -9.30
C LYS A 1067 -5.06 42.74 -8.22
N GLY A 1068 -4.95 42.39 -6.93
CA GLY A 1068 -5.38 43.25 -5.82
C GLY A 1068 -6.90 43.38 -5.68
N VAL A 1069 -7.68 42.41 -6.18
CA VAL A 1069 -9.15 42.45 -6.08
C VAL A 1069 -9.54 42.26 -4.61
N PRO A 1070 -10.26 43.21 -3.99
CA PRO A 1070 -10.51 43.20 -2.55
C PRO A 1070 -11.56 42.15 -2.18
N TYR A 1071 -11.10 40.96 -1.79
CA TYR A 1071 -11.92 39.94 -1.13
C TYR A 1071 -11.05 39.04 -0.26
N HIS A 1072 -11.46 38.80 0.99
CA HIS A 1072 -10.65 38.10 1.99
C HIS A 1072 -10.23 36.68 1.57
N PHE A 1073 -11.04 36.00 0.76
CA PHE A 1073 -10.80 34.64 0.31
C PHE A 1073 -9.87 34.54 -0.91
N TYR A 1074 -9.62 35.65 -1.63
CA TYR A 1074 -8.68 35.69 -2.76
C TYR A 1074 -7.26 35.75 -2.21
N GLN A 1075 -6.73 34.58 -1.84
CA GLN A 1075 -5.39 34.37 -1.32
C GLN A 1075 -4.66 33.35 -2.21
N PRO A 1076 -3.32 33.39 -2.24
CA PRO A 1076 -2.51 32.37 -2.90
C PRO A 1076 -2.83 30.96 -2.38
N VAL A 1077 -2.73 29.97 -3.27
CA VAL A 1077 -3.05 28.57 -2.95
C VAL A 1077 -1.83 27.67 -3.13
N HIS A 1078 -1.43 26.99 -2.06
CA HIS A 1078 -0.38 25.97 -2.05
C HIS A 1078 -1.01 24.57 -1.98
N THR A 1079 -0.59 23.66 -2.86
CA THR A 1079 -1.17 22.31 -2.92
C THR A 1079 -0.15 21.23 -2.54
N TYR A 1080 -0.56 20.29 -1.70
CA TYR A 1080 0.22 19.13 -1.26
C TYR A 1080 -0.53 17.86 -1.69
N VAL A 1081 -0.04 17.16 -2.72
CA VAL A 1081 -0.75 16.02 -3.32
C VAL A 1081 -0.12 14.71 -2.86
N LEU A 1082 -0.93 13.78 -2.35
CA LEU A 1082 -0.50 12.46 -1.89
C LEU A 1082 -1.50 11.38 -2.29
N ASN A 1083 -1.03 10.15 -2.48
CA ASN A 1083 -1.87 8.97 -2.70
C ASN A 1083 -1.88 8.09 -1.45
N PRO A 1084 -2.97 8.09 -0.65
CA PRO A 1084 -3.03 7.35 0.61
C PRO A 1084 -2.86 5.84 0.48
N LYS A 1085 -3.20 5.26 -0.69
CA LYS A 1085 -3.13 3.81 -0.93
C LYS A 1085 -1.78 3.35 -1.46
N SER A 1086 -0.93 4.28 -1.91
CA SER A 1086 0.42 3.94 -2.40
C SER A 1086 1.42 3.67 -1.28
N ILE A 1087 1.03 3.98 -0.03
CA ILE A 1087 1.86 3.86 1.17
C ILE A 1087 1.09 3.10 2.24
N THR A 1088 1.80 2.57 3.22
CA THR A 1088 1.19 1.88 4.36
C THR A 1088 0.50 2.87 5.31
N ALA A 1089 -0.43 2.38 6.14
CA ALA A 1089 -1.10 3.23 7.14
C ALA A 1089 -0.10 3.86 8.13
N GLY A 1090 0.95 3.13 8.49
CA GLY A 1090 2.04 3.64 9.33
C GLY A 1090 2.84 4.75 8.65
N GLU A 1091 3.15 4.64 7.36
CA GLU A 1091 3.83 5.72 6.62
C GLU A 1091 2.93 6.94 6.36
N LEU A 1092 1.60 6.74 6.26
CA LEU A 1092 0.66 7.84 6.04
C LEU A 1092 0.41 8.64 7.32
N TYR A 1093 0.07 7.97 8.41
CA TYR A 1093 -0.34 8.60 9.68
C TYR A 1093 0.78 8.73 10.70
N GLY A 1094 1.85 7.98 10.50
CA GLY A 1094 2.94 7.81 11.45
C GLY A 1094 2.82 6.48 12.16
N GLU A 1095 3.97 5.92 12.49
CA GLU A 1095 4.04 4.70 13.27
C GLU A 1095 5.19 4.78 14.26
N PHE A 1096 5.00 4.12 15.40
CA PHE A 1096 6.10 3.87 16.30
C PHE A 1096 7.01 2.83 15.66
N ASN A 1097 8.17 3.28 15.19
CA ASN A 1097 9.12 2.40 14.56
C ASN A 1097 9.77 1.53 15.65
N LYS A 1098 9.38 0.25 15.72
CA LYS A 1098 9.91 -0.71 16.70
C LYS A 1098 11.43 -0.87 16.58
N THR A 1099 11.97 -0.61 15.40
CA THR A 1099 13.38 -0.68 15.08
C THR A 1099 14.07 0.53 15.70
N THR A 1100 13.68 1.78 15.42
CA THR A 1100 14.37 2.98 15.97
C THR A 1100 13.90 3.41 17.36
N MET A 1101 12.78 2.87 17.85
CA MET A 1101 12.06 3.34 19.05
C MET A 1101 11.63 4.81 18.98
N GLU A 1102 11.59 5.36 17.77
CA GLU A 1102 11.16 6.74 17.51
C GLU A 1102 9.80 6.72 16.84
N TRP A 1103 9.00 7.76 17.13
CA TRP A 1103 7.84 8.05 16.33
C TRP A 1103 8.31 8.50 14.94
N LYS A 1104 8.09 7.67 13.92
CA LYS A 1104 8.27 8.11 12.55
C LYS A 1104 7.00 8.83 12.14
N ASP A 1105 7.13 10.13 11.88
CA ASP A 1105 5.97 10.91 11.46
C ASP A 1105 5.45 10.44 10.10
N GLY A 1106 4.13 10.43 9.96
CA GLY A 1106 3.49 10.08 8.70
C GLY A 1106 3.56 11.24 7.72
N LEU A 1107 3.52 10.95 6.42
CA LEU A 1107 3.48 11.97 5.37
C LEU A 1107 2.30 12.93 5.53
N MET A 1108 1.14 12.44 5.97
CA MET A 1108 -0.03 13.25 6.25
C MET A 1108 0.22 14.17 7.46
N GLY A 1109 0.74 13.59 8.56
CA GLY A 1109 1.05 14.32 9.80
C GLY A 1109 2.05 15.44 9.57
N SER A 1110 3.13 15.15 8.85
CA SER A 1110 4.18 16.12 8.50
C SER A 1110 3.64 17.24 7.62
N SER A 1111 2.85 16.91 6.59
CA SER A 1111 2.26 17.90 5.68
C SER A 1111 1.30 18.84 6.43
N VAL A 1112 0.44 18.30 7.30
CA VAL A 1112 -0.47 19.09 8.12
C VAL A 1112 0.31 19.99 9.08
N ARG A 1113 1.34 19.48 9.76
CA ARG A 1113 2.18 20.28 10.66
C ARG A 1113 2.87 21.43 9.94
N GLN A 1114 3.41 21.19 8.75
CA GLN A 1114 4.01 22.24 7.92
C GLN A 1114 2.99 23.33 7.57
N CYS A 1115 1.76 22.94 7.17
CA CYS A 1115 0.70 23.89 6.85
C CYS A 1115 0.23 24.69 8.08
N VAL A 1116 0.18 24.06 9.26
CA VAL A 1116 -0.26 24.72 10.51
C VAL A 1116 0.81 25.66 11.09
N ASN A 1117 2.08 25.39 10.82
CA ASN A 1117 3.19 26.23 11.25
C ASN A 1117 3.32 27.52 10.42
N ASP A 1118 2.78 27.53 9.19
CA ASP A 1118 2.69 28.74 8.37
C ASP A 1118 1.66 29.70 8.98
N GLN A 1119 2.09 30.92 9.33
CA GLN A 1119 1.23 31.96 9.90
C GLN A 1119 0.68 32.94 8.85
N SER A 1120 0.97 32.71 7.56
CA SER A 1120 0.39 33.47 6.46
C SER A 1120 -1.13 33.25 6.36
N ARG A 1121 -1.79 34.08 5.55
CA ARG A 1121 -3.22 33.92 5.23
C ARG A 1121 -3.44 33.06 3.98
N ASP A 1122 -2.38 32.44 3.46
CA ASP A 1122 -2.43 31.64 2.24
C ASP A 1122 -3.27 30.38 2.47
N HIS A 1123 -3.89 29.89 1.39
CA HIS A 1123 -4.63 28.64 1.43
C HIS A 1123 -3.66 27.47 1.26
N HIS A 1124 -3.68 26.52 2.20
CA HIS A 1124 -2.96 25.26 2.05
C HIS A 1124 -3.96 24.12 1.82
N TRP A 1125 -3.91 23.52 0.63
CA TRP A 1125 -4.78 22.41 0.23
C TRP A 1125 -4.01 21.10 0.25
N ILE A 1126 -4.37 20.20 1.17
CA ILE A 1126 -3.84 18.84 1.18
C ILE A 1126 -4.80 17.94 0.41
N ILE A 1127 -4.32 17.39 -0.71
CA ILE A 1127 -5.11 16.65 -1.68
C ILE A 1127 -4.72 15.18 -1.60
N CYS A 1128 -5.64 14.37 -1.09
CA CYS A 1128 -5.51 12.92 -1.09
C CYS A 1128 -6.16 12.34 -2.36
N ASP A 1129 -5.34 12.03 -3.36
CA ASP A 1129 -5.79 11.49 -4.65
C ASP A 1129 -5.70 9.97 -4.68
N GLY A 1130 -6.84 9.29 -4.84
CA GLY A 1130 -6.90 7.83 -4.85
C GLY A 1130 -8.26 7.27 -4.43
N ILE A 1131 -8.30 5.95 -4.25
CA ILE A 1131 -9.50 5.21 -3.84
C ILE A 1131 -9.57 5.14 -2.31
N PHE A 1132 -10.68 5.63 -1.76
CA PHE A 1132 -11.07 5.43 -0.37
C PHE A 1132 -12.17 4.34 -0.35
N TYR A 1133 -11.95 3.25 0.40
CA TYR A 1133 -12.95 2.21 0.62
C TYR A 1133 -13.58 2.37 2.00
#